data_AF-A0A5J4P2A1-F1
#
_entry.id   AF-A0A5J4P2A1-F1
#
_cell.length_a   1.000
_cell.length_b   1.000
_cell.length_c   1.000
_cell.angle_alpha   90.00
_cell.angle_beta   90.00
_cell.angle_gamma   90.00
#
_symmetry.space_group_name_H-M   'P 1'
#
loop_
_entity.id
_entity.type
_entity.pdbx_description
1 polymer ?
#
loop_
_entity_poly.entity_id
_entity_poly.type
_entity_poly.pdbx_seq_one_letter_code
_entity_poly.pdbx_strand_id
1 'polypeptide(L)'
;CQFTHLILFLFSSLFLNSSTRPSSRFRLESGVSTMHFQHTYPKCSNLTPQDSLSLRQLHLSKAKLKASSRVSALLAGFAMVALVELEISSYLSEAPQELLVAFTTLTCLLIAVHVFAVMISTCLLPHLDSYVSIYGYFGAPLHRLKITYLMPVELSTKNSDEHDYFEFVIVGGGIAGVVCAETLCELIRPSRFGGGSGTSSCQDTRVALVSATSTVKTTINLQRITNMIESFDVAETPGGSWSLTWSGTLTLFQDTVERLSPSDHLIFLKLRGPDCPIRYGRLCLTTGGVPRLITHNNPLVIGLRDTESLVDFQSRLKNTRRLMLIGNGGIATEIAHEVKDCEIVWAIKDASVSAPFLDPSAAKFLLHAHELTQTDREQSGGNENPTQRSDRDGPMQLRRMRYVVCGDDKLEEEKTVCGTSQQRLIMVPAQDGQPTGTNSSVPDVLGSALGPDWACGKDLRGCLDRHFGRRLLKIVYQVRVKRVLSPSEFELLGTTTTHPFPNRTSDSLDSGPWPIYVELTNGEVYGCDLVVSAVGVEASFQPNRSCVSEANAGELFGTLFHVAPATAGGGVLVDDQMQTSVKDVYAAGDCAYANWTWAPHWFQMRLWSQARQMGFQAAKSMFGHSQGVAEIPLDFSFELFTHVTYFFGFKVVLLGLYNGQGLDLTSPDCYLLLRVTSGKEFVKCVMQSGRMQGALLIGETDLEETMENLILNQLDLTPFENSLLNPDLDLSDYFD
;
A
#
# COMPACT_ATOMS: atom_id res chain seq x y z
N CYS A 1 -53.19 -1.50 -18.17
CA CYS A 1 -53.75 -0.74 -19.30
C CYS A 1 -53.31 0.73 -19.30
N GLN A 2 -53.96 1.66 -18.59
CA GLN A 2 -53.60 3.09 -18.70
C GLN A 2 -52.15 3.39 -18.26
N PHE A 3 -51.71 2.83 -17.13
CA PHE A 3 -50.30 2.93 -16.68
C PHE A 3 -49.31 2.36 -17.72
N THR A 4 -49.70 1.28 -18.41
CA THR A 4 -48.93 0.64 -19.48
C THR A 4 -48.78 1.55 -20.70
N HIS A 5 -49.82 2.31 -21.05
CA HIS A 5 -49.75 3.34 -22.10
C HIS A 5 -48.87 4.53 -21.69
N LEU A 6 -48.92 4.95 -20.43
CA LEU A 6 -48.07 6.04 -19.92
C LEU A 6 -46.57 5.67 -20.01
N ILE A 7 -46.21 4.43 -19.65
CA ILE A 7 -44.84 3.91 -19.80
C ILE A 7 -44.41 3.90 -21.28
N LEU A 8 -45.24 3.39 -22.20
CA LEU A 8 -44.94 3.40 -23.64
C LEU A 8 -44.80 4.82 -24.23
N PHE A 9 -45.57 5.78 -23.72
CA PHE A 9 -45.49 7.19 -24.14
C PHE A 9 -44.21 7.88 -23.63
N LEU A 10 -43.78 7.58 -22.40
CA LEU A 10 -42.51 8.08 -21.86
C LEU A 10 -41.30 7.47 -22.60
N PHE A 11 -41.37 6.18 -22.95
CA PHE A 11 -40.34 5.52 -23.77
C PHE A 11 -40.18 6.14 -25.16
N SER A 12 -41.28 6.51 -25.84
CA SER A 12 -41.17 7.19 -27.14
C SER A 12 -40.66 8.63 -27.00
N SER A 13 -41.08 9.35 -25.96
CA SER A 13 -40.63 10.72 -25.69
C SER A 13 -39.12 10.82 -25.42
N LEU A 14 -38.55 9.86 -24.68
CA LEU A 14 -37.11 9.85 -24.35
C LEU A 14 -36.22 9.52 -25.55
N PHE A 15 -36.66 8.66 -26.48
CA PHE A 15 -35.87 8.25 -27.64
C PHE A 15 -35.97 9.15 -28.86
N LEU A 16 -37.00 10.02 -28.98
CA LEU A 16 -37.13 10.90 -30.15
C LEU A 16 -36.32 12.20 -30.07
N ASN A 17 -35.86 12.62 -28.88
CA ASN A 17 -35.31 13.98 -28.69
C ASN A 17 -33.78 14.09 -28.73
N SER A 18 -33.04 12.97 -28.86
CA SER A 18 -31.57 12.92 -28.94
C SER A 18 -31.04 13.07 -30.38
N SER A 19 -31.54 14.07 -31.13
CA SER A 19 -31.21 14.25 -32.56
C SER A 19 -29.86 14.92 -32.86
N THR A 20 -28.78 14.45 -32.22
CA THR A 20 -27.39 14.79 -32.58
C THR A 20 -26.81 13.68 -33.43
N ARG A 21 -26.98 13.77 -34.76
CA ARG A 21 -26.59 12.73 -35.73
C ARG A 21 -25.06 12.54 -35.83
N PRO A 22 -24.51 11.35 -35.57
CA PRO A 22 -23.36 10.85 -36.32
C PRO A 22 -23.83 10.39 -37.71
N SER A 23 -23.05 10.65 -38.75
CA SER A 23 -23.48 10.42 -40.14
C SER A 23 -23.04 9.06 -40.69
N SER A 24 -23.88 8.03 -40.53
CA SER A 24 -23.79 6.78 -41.31
C SER A 24 -25.18 6.31 -41.75
N ARG A 25 -25.34 6.00 -43.06
CA ARG A 25 -26.58 5.45 -43.61
C ARG A 25 -26.54 3.92 -43.51
N PHE A 26 -27.46 3.34 -42.74
CA PHE A 26 -27.80 1.93 -42.89
C PHE A 26 -29.02 1.79 -43.81
N ARG A 27 -28.94 0.85 -44.76
CA ARG A 27 -30.03 0.45 -45.66
C ARG A 27 -30.25 -1.05 -45.45
N LEU A 28 -31.45 -1.44 -45.05
CA LEU A 28 -31.84 -2.83 -44.95
C LEU A 28 -32.37 -3.31 -46.30
N GLU A 29 -31.68 -4.26 -46.91
CA GLU A 29 -32.19 -5.09 -48.00
C GLU A 29 -32.22 -6.54 -47.53
N SER A 30 -33.33 -7.23 -47.79
CA SER A 30 -33.61 -8.56 -47.24
C SER A 30 -33.08 -9.68 -48.14
N GLY A 31 -32.01 -10.34 -47.73
CA GLY A 31 -31.45 -11.51 -48.41
C GLY A 31 -30.81 -12.48 -47.42
N VAL A 32 -31.07 -13.78 -47.57
CA VAL A 32 -30.50 -14.82 -46.71
C VAL A 32 -29.09 -15.15 -47.16
N SER A 33 -28.09 -14.75 -46.38
CA SER A 33 -26.69 -15.20 -46.48
C SER A 33 -25.97 -14.98 -45.15
N THR A 34 -24.95 -15.79 -44.87
CA THR A 34 -24.19 -15.79 -43.60
C THR A 34 -23.46 -14.47 -43.36
N MET A 35 -23.77 -13.80 -42.25
CA MET A 35 -23.01 -12.63 -41.80
C MET A 35 -21.63 -13.03 -41.27
N HIS A 36 -20.58 -12.74 -42.04
CA HIS A 36 -19.24 -12.60 -41.47
C HIS A 36 -19.19 -11.31 -40.65
N PHE A 37 -19.22 -11.42 -39.32
CA PHE A 37 -19.00 -10.30 -38.40
C PHE A 37 -17.51 -9.93 -38.37
N GLN A 38 -17.07 -9.15 -39.35
CA GLN A 38 -15.73 -8.57 -39.37
C GLN A 38 -15.68 -7.36 -38.42
N HIS A 39 -15.58 -7.65 -37.12
CA HIS A 39 -15.61 -6.63 -36.07
C HIS A 39 -14.31 -5.82 -36.08
N THR A 40 -14.32 -4.67 -36.75
CA THR A 40 -13.19 -3.72 -36.73
C THR A 40 -13.12 -3.07 -35.36
N TYR A 41 -12.33 -3.65 -34.45
CA TYR A 41 -12.01 -3.01 -33.17
C TYR A 41 -11.37 -1.64 -33.44
N PRO A 42 -11.76 -0.56 -32.74
CA PRO A 42 -11.00 0.68 -32.77
C PRO A 42 -9.60 0.38 -32.24
N LYS A 43 -8.56 0.84 -32.94
CA LYS A 43 -7.18 0.61 -32.51
C LYS A 43 -6.94 1.31 -31.17
N CYS A 44 -6.64 0.53 -30.14
CA CYS A 44 -6.14 1.03 -28.86
C CYS A 44 -4.69 1.48 -29.07
N SER A 45 -4.53 2.68 -29.60
CA SER A 45 -3.22 3.32 -29.88
C SER A 45 -3.36 4.85 -29.92
N ASN A 46 -4.34 5.39 -29.18
CA ASN A 46 -4.71 6.79 -29.04
C ASN A 46 -5.72 6.94 -27.88
N LEU A 47 -5.45 6.32 -26.72
CA LEU A 47 -6.20 6.64 -25.50
C LEU A 47 -5.71 8.00 -24.98
N THR A 48 -6.58 9.01 -24.98
CA THR A 48 -6.29 10.30 -24.39
C THR A 48 -6.52 10.28 -22.88
N PRO A 49 -5.97 11.24 -22.11
CA PRO A 49 -6.31 11.40 -20.69
C PRO A 49 -7.82 11.64 -20.42
N GLN A 50 -8.61 12.01 -21.44
CA GLN A 50 -10.07 12.10 -21.31
C GLN A 50 -10.74 10.73 -21.43
N ASP A 51 -10.15 9.78 -22.16
CA ASP A 51 -10.70 8.43 -22.32
C ASP A 51 -10.51 7.60 -21.03
N SER A 52 -9.37 7.71 -20.36
CA SER A 52 -9.15 7.10 -19.04
C SER A 52 -10.06 7.71 -17.97
N LEU A 53 -10.24 9.04 -17.97
CA LEU A 53 -11.25 9.71 -17.14
C LEU A 53 -12.68 9.23 -17.45
N SER A 54 -13.02 8.98 -18.72
CA SER A 54 -14.33 8.45 -19.08
C SER A 54 -14.54 7.02 -18.55
N LEU A 55 -13.50 6.18 -18.56
CA LEU A 55 -13.54 4.82 -18.02
C LEU A 55 -13.61 4.82 -16.48
N ARG A 56 -12.88 5.73 -15.81
CA ARG A 56 -12.98 6.00 -14.36
C ARG A 56 -14.41 6.44 -13.98
N GLN A 57 -15.00 7.37 -14.72
CA GLN A 57 -16.40 7.78 -14.56
C GLN A 57 -17.38 6.62 -14.81
N LEU A 58 -17.12 5.75 -15.79
CA LEU A 58 -17.97 4.59 -16.10
C LEU A 58 -17.95 3.54 -14.97
N HIS A 59 -16.78 3.25 -14.42
CA HIS A 59 -16.62 2.34 -13.28
C HIS A 59 -17.33 2.88 -12.02
N LEU A 60 -17.16 4.16 -11.70
CA LEU A 60 -17.81 4.81 -10.56
C LEU A 60 -19.34 4.88 -10.76
N SER A 61 -19.82 5.22 -11.96
CA SER A 61 -21.27 5.21 -12.28
C SER A 61 -21.88 3.82 -12.17
N LYS A 62 -21.12 2.78 -12.53
CA LYS A 62 -21.49 1.37 -12.40
C LYS A 62 -21.53 0.89 -10.95
N ALA A 63 -20.67 1.41 -10.08
CA ALA A 63 -20.73 1.15 -8.64
C ALA A 63 -21.99 1.79 -8.04
N LYS A 64 -22.20 3.09 -8.29
CA LYS A 64 -23.36 3.87 -7.80
C LYS A 64 -24.69 3.30 -8.26
N LEU A 65 -24.80 2.86 -9.51
CA LEU A 65 -26.00 2.17 -10.01
C LEU A 65 -26.24 0.82 -9.31
N LYS A 66 -25.20 0.12 -8.84
CA LYS A 66 -25.32 -1.12 -8.06
C LYS A 66 -25.67 -0.85 -6.59
N ALA A 67 -25.13 0.20 -5.97
CA ALA A 67 -25.48 0.64 -4.62
C ALA A 67 -26.94 1.16 -4.55
N SER A 68 -27.29 2.13 -5.40
CA SER A 68 -28.65 2.67 -5.52
C SER A 68 -29.70 1.57 -5.78
N SER A 69 -29.37 0.56 -6.59
CA SER A 69 -30.24 -0.60 -6.84
C SER A 69 -30.41 -1.54 -5.62
N ARG A 70 -29.48 -1.55 -4.66
CA ARG A 70 -29.58 -2.28 -3.38
C ARG A 70 -30.38 -1.48 -2.36
N VAL A 71 -30.05 -0.21 -2.15
CA VAL A 71 -30.76 0.70 -1.23
C VAL A 71 -32.24 0.79 -1.61
N SER A 72 -32.54 0.93 -2.92
CA SER A 72 -33.91 0.90 -3.43
C SER A 72 -34.67 -0.39 -3.08
N ALA A 73 -33.99 -1.54 -3.02
CA ALA A 73 -34.62 -2.83 -2.66
C ALA A 73 -34.84 -2.97 -1.15
N LEU A 74 -33.91 -2.48 -0.34
CA LEU A 74 -34.01 -2.44 1.12
C LEU A 74 -35.17 -1.53 1.57
N LEU A 75 -35.28 -0.32 1.01
CA LEU A 75 -36.39 0.60 1.27
C LEU A 75 -37.75 0.05 0.83
N ALA A 76 -37.81 -0.59 -0.35
CA ALA A 76 -39.04 -1.27 -0.80
C ALA A 76 -39.43 -2.43 0.12
N GLY A 77 -38.45 -3.17 0.67
CA GLY A 77 -38.68 -4.19 1.69
C GLY A 77 -39.33 -3.62 2.96
N PHE A 78 -38.79 -2.52 3.51
CA PHE A 78 -39.37 -1.86 4.68
C PHE A 78 -40.79 -1.34 4.44
N ALA A 79 -41.07 -0.77 3.26
CA ALA A 79 -42.43 -0.32 2.93
C ALA A 79 -43.42 -1.48 2.75
N MET A 80 -42.98 -2.62 2.20
CA MET A 80 -43.80 -3.84 2.13
C MET A 80 -44.09 -4.41 3.54
N VAL A 81 -43.12 -4.40 4.45
CA VAL A 81 -43.34 -4.79 5.85
C VAL A 81 -44.32 -3.82 6.54
N ALA A 82 -44.12 -2.51 6.38
CA ALA A 82 -45.01 -1.50 6.94
C ALA A 82 -46.45 -1.62 6.40
N LEU A 83 -46.63 -1.97 5.12
CA LEU A 83 -47.94 -2.22 4.52
C LEU A 83 -48.63 -3.45 5.15
N VAL A 84 -47.89 -4.55 5.33
CA VAL A 84 -48.40 -5.78 5.94
C VAL A 84 -48.75 -5.59 7.41
N GLU A 85 -47.92 -4.88 8.19
CA GLU A 85 -48.24 -4.51 9.58
C GLU A 85 -49.51 -3.65 9.66
N LEU A 86 -49.71 -2.72 8.71
CA LEU A 86 -50.90 -1.87 8.67
C LEU A 86 -52.16 -2.68 8.31
N GLU A 87 -52.08 -3.64 7.37
CA GLU A 87 -53.17 -4.59 7.07
C GLU A 87 -53.50 -5.54 8.23
N ILE A 88 -52.51 -5.95 9.03
CA ILE A 88 -52.70 -6.77 10.24
C ILE A 88 -53.30 -5.94 11.39
N SER A 89 -53.03 -4.63 11.44
CA SER A 89 -53.50 -3.75 12.50
C SER A 89 -55.02 -3.50 12.43
N SER A 90 -55.75 -3.95 13.45
CA SER A 90 -57.21 -3.74 13.56
C SER A 90 -57.63 -2.28 13.83
N TYR A 91 -56.69 -1.34 13.89
CA TYR A 91 -56.91 0.10 14.09
C TYR A 91 -57.30 0.87 12.81
N LEU A 92 -57.43 0.17 11.67
CA LEU A 92 -57.86 0.74 10.38
C LEU A 92 -59.21 1.48 10.42
N SER A 93 -60.05 1.29 11.45
CA SER A 93 -61.29 2.06 11.66
C SER A 93 -61.14 3.36 12.44
N GLU A 94 -59.99 3.62 13.07
CA GLU A 94 -59.71 4.82 13.87
C GLU A 94 -58.62 5.73 13.26
N ALA A 95 -57.87 5.24 12.28
CA ALA A 95 -56.84 6.01 11.60
C ALA A 95 -57.44 7.18 10.77
N PRO A 96 -56.90 8.41 10.88
CA PRO A 96 -57.43 9.55 10.13
C PRO A 96 -57.21 9.36 8.62
N GLN A 97 -58.26 9.64 7.83
CA GLN A 97 -58.31 9.34 6.40
C GLN A 97 -57.18 10.01 5.60
N GLU A 98 -56.74 11.20 6.00
CA GLU A 98 -55.62 11.92 5.37
C GLU A 98 -54.29 11.16 5.52
N LEU A 99 -54.05 10.54 6.67
CA LEU A 99 -52.83 9.74 6.93
C LEU A 99 -52.82 8.46 6.09
N LEU A 100 -53.97 7.79 5.95
CA LEU A 100 -54.13 6.64 5.07
C LEU A 100 -53.84 7.01 3.61
N VAL A 101 -54.40 8.12 3.11
CA VAL A 101 -54.13 8.61 1.74
C VAL A 101 -52.65 8.97 1.56
N ALA A 102 -52.02 9.64 2.53
CA ALA A 102 -50.60 9.98 2.49
C ALA A 102 -49.71 8.73 2.48
N PHE A 103 -49.97 7.76 3.35
CA PHE A 103 -49.23 6.50 3.41
C PHE A 103 -49.37 5.68 2.12
N THR A 104 -50.58 5.55 1.59
CA THR A 104 -50.82 4.84 0.32
C THR A 104 -50.10 5.53 -0.84
N THR A 105 -50.19 6.85 -0.97
CA THR A 105 -49.52 7.59 -2.06
C THR A 105 -48.00 7.52 -1.96
N LEU A 106 -47.42 7.64 -0.75
CA LEU A 106 -45.98 7.47 -0.51
C LEU A 106 -45.52 6.05 -0.87
N THR A 107 -46.26 5.03 -0.46
CA THR A 107 -45.95 3.62 -0.74
C THR A 107 -46.02 3.30 -2.23
N CYS A 108 -47.07 3.78 -2.93
CA CYS A 108 -47.18 3.64 -4.38
C CYS A 108 -46.05 4.36 -5.12
N LEU A 109 -45.63 5.54 -4.67
CA LEU A 109 -44.51 6.28 -5.26
C LEU A 109 -43.17 5.55 -5.04
N LEU A 110 -42.93 5.03 -3.83
CA LEU A 110 -41.72 4.26 -3.52
C LEU A 110 -41.64 2.98 -4.38
N ILE A 111 -42.74 2.23 -4.52
CA ILE A 111 -42.81 1.05 -5.39
C ILE A 111 -42.55 1.43 -6.86
N ALA A 112 -43.11 2.54 -7.34
CA ALA A 112 -42.88 3.01 -8.70
C ALA A 112 -41.41 3.40 -8.95
N VAL A 113 -40.78 4.12 -8.02
CA VAL A 113 -39.35 4.48 -8.07
C VAL A 113 -38.48 3.23 -8.00
N HIS A 114 -38.79 2.28 -7.11
CA HIS A 114 -38.08 1.01 -7.00
C HIS A 114 -38.12 0.20 -8.31
N VAL A 115 -39.30 0.00 -8.89
CA VAL A 115 -39.46 -0.74 -10.16
C VAL A 115 -38.72 -0.03 -11.29
N PHE A 116 -38.72 1.30 -11.32
CA PHE A 116 -37.98 2.09 -12.31
C PHE A 116 -36.46 1.97 -12.14
N ALA A 117 -35.94 2.04 -10.90
CA ALA A 117 -34.53 1.85 -10.58
C ALA A 117 -34.06 0.43 -10.92
N VAL A 118 -34.84 -0.60 -10.59
CA VAL A 118 -34.55 -2.00 -10.94
C VAL A 118 -34.60 -2.22 -12.45
N MET A 119 -35.52 -1.59 -13.18
CA MET A 119 -35.57 -1.63 -14.65
C MET A 119 -34.32 -0.97 -15.27
N ILE A 120 -33.95 0.24 -14.83
CA ILE A 120 -32.73 0.92 -15.30
C ILE A 120 -31.49 0.08 -15.00
N SER A 121 -31.39 -0.45 -13.78
CA SER A 121 -30.31 -1.34 -13.35
C SER A 121 -30.25 -2.58 -14.25
N THR A 122 -31.36 -3.30 -14.43
CA THR A 122 -31.43 -4.54 -15.25
C THR A 122 -31.13 -4.30 -16.73
N CYS A 123 -31.50 -3.14 -17.29
CA CYS A 123 -31.20 -2.80 -18.68
C CYS A 123 -29.76 -2.28 -18.87
N LEU A 124 -29.23 -1.46 -17.96
CA LEU A 124 -27.91 -0.84 -18.13
C LEU A 124 -26.76 -1.71 -17.60
N LEU A 125 -26.92 -2.45 -16.50
CA LEU A 125 -25.84 -3.29 -15.95
C LEU A 125 -25.28 -4.27 -16.98
N PRO A 126 -26.07 -5.02 -17.77
CA PRO A 126 -25.51 -5.95 -18.75
C PRO A 126 -24.68 -5.25 -19.83
N HIS A 127 -25.08 -4.06 -20.26
CA HIS A 127 -24.32 -3.27 -21.24
C HIS A 127 -23.06 -2.63 -20.62
N LEU A 128 -23.15 -2.12 -19.38
CA LEU A 128 -22.01 -1.60 -18.62
C LEU A 128 -21.01 -2.71 -18.25
N ASP A 129 -21.48 -3.88 -17.81
CA ASP A 129 -20.65 -5.05 -17.55
C ASP A 129 -20.07 -5.63 -18.85
N SER A 130 -20.75 -5.52 -20.00
CA SER A 130 -20.17 -5.87 -21.32
C SER A 130 -19.07 -4.89 -21.74
N TYR A 131 -19.31 -3.58 -21.68
CA TYR A 131 -18.33 -2.56 -22.07
C TYR A 131 -17.12 -2.57 -21.12
N VAL A 132 -17.36 -2.66 -19.80
CA VAL A 132 -16.30 -2.86 -18.80
C VAL A 132 -15.65 -4.24 -18.92
N SER A 133 -16.29 -5.27 -19.49
CA SER A 133 -15.57 -6.51 -19.81
C SER A 133 -14.66 -6.34 -21.03
N ILE A 134 -15.02 -5.53 -22.03
CA ILE A 134 -14.21 -5.27 -23.22
C ILE A 134 -12.92 -4.53 -22.86
N TYR A 135 -12.98 -3.52 -21.98
CA TYR A 135 -11.81 -2.79 -21.50
C TYR A 135 -11.14 -3.42 -20.25
N GLY A 136 -11.93 -4.04 -19.38
CA GLY A 136 -11.50 -4.56 -18.08
C GLY A 136 -11.18 -6.05 -18.05
N TYR A 137 -10.92 -6.69 -19.19
CA TYR A 137 -10.41 -8.07 -19.26
C TYR A 137 -9.08 -8.26 -18.48
N PHE A 138 -8.38 -7.17 -18.15
CA PHE A 138 -7.16 -7.13 -17.34
C PHE A 138 -7.36 -6.65 -15.88
N GLY A 139 -8.59 -6.38 -15.44
CA GLY A 139 -8.90 -5.70 -14.16
C GLY A 139 -9.70 -6.51 -13.13
N ALA A 140 -9.87 -7.82 -13.33
CA ALA A 140 -10.67 -8.68 -12.43
C ALA A 140 -9.78 -9.67 -11.65
N PRO A 141 -10.03 -9.90 -10.35
CA PRO A 141 -9.40 -10.99 -9.61
C PRO A 141 -9.72 -12.37 -10.20
N LEU A 142 -8.77 -13.28 -10.03
CA LEU A 142 -8.73 -14.70 -10.44
C LEU A 142 -10.09 -15.43 -10.51
N HIS A 143 -10.96 -15.22 -9.53
CA HIS A 143 -12.22 -15.94 -9.37
C HIS A 143 -13.32 -15.68 -10.41
N ARG A 144 -13.12 -14.80 -11.40
CA ARG A 144 -14.13 -14.48 -12.45
C ARG A 144 -13.69 -14.61 -13.91
N LEU A 145 -12.47 -15.07 -14.19
CA LEU A 145 -11.96 -15.19 -15.56
C LEU A 145 -12.60 -16.35 -16.35
N LYS A 146 -13.74 -16.08 -17.01
CA LYS A 146 -14.23 -16.87 -18.14
C LYS A 146 -13.71 -16.29 -19.46
N ILE A 147 -12.44 -16.59 -19.77
CA ILE A 147 -11.86 -16.24 -21.08
C ILE A 147 -12.59 -17.02 -22.17
N THR A 148 -13.10 -16.31 -23.18
CA THR A 148 -13.62 -16.92 -24.41
C THR A 148 -12.54 -16.83 -25.49
N TYR A 149 -12.33 -17.95 -26.20
CA TYR A 149 -11.22 -18.18 -27.13
C TYR A 149 -10.83 -16.99 -28.03
N LEU A 150 -9.55 -16.63 -27.98
CA LEU A 150 -8.81 -16.08 -29.11
C LEU A 150 -8.00 -17.21 -29.77
N MET A 151 -7.81 -17.15 -31.09
CA MET A 151 -7.21 -18.25 -31.85
C MET A 151 -5.68 -18.17 -31.88
N PRO A 152 -4.97 -19.32 -31.87
CA PRO A 152 -3.50 -19.35 -31.86
C PRO A 152 -2.91 -18.92 -33.22
N VAL A 153 -1.70 -18.35 -33.17
CA VAL A 153 -0.81 -18.18 -34.32
C VAL A 153 0.25 -19.28 -34.24
N GLU A 154 0.54 -19.93 -35.37
CA GLU A 154 1.53 -21.01 -35.45
C GLU A 154 2.97 -20.47 -35.38
N LEU A 155 3.85 -21.15 -34.63
CA LEU A 155 5.31 -20.99 -34.72
C LEU A 155 6.00 -22.36 -34.83
N SER A 156 7.25 -22.32 -35.31
CA SER A 156 7.91 -23.45 -35.98
C SER A 156 8.58 -24.47 -35.05
N THR A 157 9.03 -25.57 -35.66
CA THR A 157 9.46 -26.85 -35.06
C THR A 157 10.63 -26.80 -34.07
N LYS A 158 10.56 -27.68 -33.07
CA LYS A 158 11.51 -27.92 -31.96
C LYS A 158 12.94 -28.28 -32.39
N ASN A 159 13.89 -28.10 -31.46
CA ASN A 159 15.19 -28.76 -31.46
C ASN A 159 15.63 -29.10 -30.00
N SER A 160 16.63 -29.95 -29.81
CA SER A 160 16.81 -30.76 -28.58
C SER A 160 17.36 -30.09 -27.30
N ASP A 161 17.46 -28.75 -27.22
CA ASP A 161 17.97 -28.02 -26.03
C ASP A 161 16.86 -27.66 -25.01
N GLU A 162 15.70 -28.32 -25.09
CA GLU A 162 14.41 -27.86 -24.55
C GLU A 162 14.32 -27.83 -23.01
N HIS A 163 15.29 -28.40 -22.29
CA HIS A 163 15.25 -28.51 -20.82
C HIS A 163 15.67 -27.25 -20.05
N ASP A 164 16.37 -26.29 -20.66
CA ASP A 164 16.83 -25.05 -19.99
C ASP A 164 16.25 -23.75 -20.57
N TYR A 165 15.24 -23.82 -21.45
CA TYR A 165 14.45 -22.65 -21.88
C TYR A 165 13.17 -22.45 -21.06
N PHE A 166 12.94 -21.25 -20.54
CA PHE A 166 11.70 -20.87 -19.86
C PHE A 166 11.10 -19.63 -20.54
N GLU A 167 9.78 -19.62 -20.78
CA GLU A 167 9.14 -18.44 -21.39
C GLU A 167 9.19 -17.23 -20.46
N PHE A 168 9.12 -17.50 -19.15
CA PHE A 168 9.21 -16.48 -18.10
C PHE A 168 10.20 -16.90 -17.02
N VAL A 169 11.11 -16.01 -16.65
CA VAL A 169 12.02 -16.18 -15.51
C VAL A 169 11.86 -15.01 -14.56
N ILE A 170 11.74 -15.29 -13.26
CA ILE A 170 11.58 -14.30 -12.19
C ILE A 170 12.76 -14.43 -11.22
N VAL A 171 13.34 -13.32 -10.77
CA VAL A 171 14.54 -13.29 -9.93
C VAL A 171 14.26 -12.62 -8.58
N GLY A 172 14.09 -13.45 -7.56
CA GLY A 172 13.94 -13.06 -6.15
C GLY A 172 12.64 -13.57 -5.53
N GLY A 173 12.72 -14.48 -4.55
CA GLY A 173 11.57 -15.05 -3.80
C GLY A 173 10.88 -14.09 -2.80
N GLY A 174 10.93 -12.78 -3.06
CA GLY A 174 10.16 -11.76 -2.35
C GLY A 174 8.73 -11.62 -2.89
N ILE A 175 7.88 -10.82 -2.23
CA ILE A 175 6.44 -10.69 -2.58
C ILE A 175 6.25 -10.37 -4.06
N ALA A 176 6.97 -9.39 -4.61
CA ALA A 176 6.84 -9.03 -6.03
C ALA A 176 7.13 -10.22 -6.96
N GLY A 177 8.13 -11.05 -6.65
CA GLY A 177 8.52 -12.20 -7.46
C GLY A 177 7.59 -13.40 -7.30
N VAL A 178 7.12 -13.65 -6.07
CA VAL A 178 6.11 -14.68 -5.79
C VAL A 178 4.81 -14.33 -6.49
N VAL A 179 4.24 -13.14 -6.24
CA VAL A 179 2.99 -12.69 -6.88
C VAL A 179 3.12 -12.67 -8.40
N CYS A 180 4.28 -12.29 -8.95
CA CYS A 180 4.53 -12.36 -10.39
C CYS A 180 4.51 -13.81 -10.91
N ALA A 181 5.16 -14.75 -10.22
CA ALA A 181 5.20 -16.16 -10.61
C ALA A 181 3.82 -16.84 -10.48
N GLU A 182 3.09 -16.60 -9.39
CA GLU A 182 1.73 -17.10 -9.17
C GLU A 182 0.78 -16.59 -10.28
N THR A 183 0.80 -15.27 -10.54
CA THR A 183 -0.02 -14.65 -11.57
C THR A 183 0.29 -15.20 -12.97
N LEU A 184 1.57 -15.39 -13.32
CA LEU A 184 1.96 -16.02 -14.58
C LEU A 184 1.45 -17.47 -14.67
N CYS A 185 1.65 -18.28 -13.62
CA CYS A 185 1.21 -19.68 -13.64
C CYS A 185 -0.30 -19.81 -13.80
N GLU A 186 -1.08 -18.93 -13.18
CA GLU A 186 -2.53 -18.87 -13.32
C GLU A 186 -3.01 -18.33 -14.68
N LEU A 187 -2.29 -17.39 -15.30
CA LEU A 187 -2.58 -16.94 -16.67
C LEU A 187 -2.31 -18.03 -17.72
N ILE A 188 -1.28 -18.86 -17.50
CA ILE A 188 -0.89 -19.98 -18.38
C ILE A 188 -1.81 -21.19 -18.17
N ARG A 189 -2.09 -21.55 -16.91
CA ARG A 189 -2.96 -22.69 -16.53
C ARG A 189 -3.90 -22.31 -15.37
N PRO A 190 -5.06 -21.68 -15.68
CA PRO A 190 -6.04 -21.27 -14.67
C PRO A 190 -6.49 -22.46 -13.81
N SER A 191 -6.14 -22.45 -12.54
CA SER A 191 -6.22 -23.63 -11.68
C SER A 191 -7.41 -23.59 -10.72
N ARG A 192 -8.18 -24.68 -10.71
CA ARG A 192 -9.15 -25.05 -9.66
C ARG A 192 -10.25 -24.03 -9.35
N PHE A 193 -11.09 -23.65 -10.31
CA PHE A 193 -12.54 -23.41 -10.05
C PHE A 193 -13.40 -23.42 -11.32
N GLY A 194 -12.83 -23.07 -12.48
CA GLY A 194 -13.48 -23.28 -13.77
C GLY A 194 -13.47 -24.76 -14.16
N GLY A 195 -14.62 -25.44 -14.07
CA GLY A 195 -14.79 -26.85 -14.47
C GLY A 195 -14.73 -27.11 -15.99
N GLY A 196 -13.94 -26.34 -16.73
CA GLY A 196 -13.79 -26.47 -18.18
C GLY A 196 -12.66 -27.43 -18.52
N SER A 197 -13.00 -28.63 -19.02
CA SER A 197 -12.04 -29.54 -19.66
C SER A 197 -11.62 -29.02 -21.05
N GLY A 198 -11.04 -27.82 -21.10
CA GLY A 198 -10.59 -27.17 -22.33
C GLY A 198 -9.17 -27.59 -22.68
N THR A 199 -9.00 -28.44 -23.70
CA THR A 199 -7.70 -28.79 -24.27
C THR A 199 -7.16 -27.62 -25.10
N SER A 200 -6.54 -26.64 -24.44
CA SER A 200 -5.71 -25.62 -25.11
C SER A 200 -4.32 -26.19 -25.42
N SER A 201 -3.70 -25.73 -26.51
CA SER A 201 -2.39 -26.21 -26.99
C SER A 201 -1.19 -25.65 -26.20
N CYS A 202 -1.41 -25.03 -25.03
CA CYS A 202 -0.39 -24.41 -24.19
C CYS A 202 0.31 -25.44 -23.27
N GLN A 203 0.90 -26.47 -23.87
CA GLN A 203 1.55 -27.56 -23.13
C GLN A 203 3.01 -27.27 -22.74
N ASP A 204 3.72 -26.44 -23.50
CA ASP A 204 5.19 -26.28 -23.36
C ASP A 204 5.63 -24.98 -22.65
N THR A 205 4.71 -24.09 -22.26
CA THR A 205 5.06 -22.82 -21.59
C THR A 205 5.52 -23.06 -20.14
N ARG A 206 6.81 -22.82 -19.86
CA ARG A 206 7.43 -23.00 -18.54
C ARG A 206 7.76 -21.66 -17.86
N VAL A 207 7.63 -21.63 -16.53
CA VAL A 207 8.00 -20.52 -15.65
C VAL A 207 9.14 -20.96 -14.74
N ALA A 208 10.15 -20.12 -14.53
CA ALA A 208 11.17 -20.30 -13.49
C ALA A 208 11.13 -19.17 -12.45
N LEU A 209 11.23 -19.52 -11.16
CA LEU A 209 11.59 -18.57 -10.10
C LEU A 209 13.00 -18.91 -9.61
N VAL A 210 13.88 -17.92 -9.54
CA VAL A 210 15.20 -18.02 -8.92
C VAL A 210 15.16 -17.33 -7.56
N SER A 211 15.48 -18.05 -6.48
CA SER A 211 15.47 -17.52 -5.11
C SER A 211 16.78 -17.85 -4.39
N ALA A 212 17.38 -16.86 -3.73
CA ALA A 212 18.57 -17.08 -2.91
C ALA A 212 18.27 -17.97 -1.67
N THR A 213 17.02 -17.95 -1.21
CA THR A 213 16.52 -18.68 -0.02
C THR A 213 15.72 -19.91 -0.40
N SER A 214 15.75 -20.93 0.46
CA SER A 214 14.90 -22.13 0.35
C SER A 214 13.42 -21.85 0.63
N THR A 215 13.11 -20.74 1.32
CA THR A 215 11.76 -20.21 1.53
C THR A 215 11.42 -19.11 0.52
N VAL A 216 10.13 -18.92 0.28
CA VAL A 216 9.55 -17.84 -0.53
C VAL A 216 8.46 -17.12 0.26
N LYS A 217 8.20 -15.84 -0.04
CA LYS A 217 7.25 -14.99 0.68
C LYS A 217 5.87 -14.99 0.03
N THR A 218 4.94 -15.72 0.61
CA THR A 218 3.52 -15.72 0.20
C THR A 218 2.75 -14.68 0.99
N THR A 219 1.75 -14.06 0.35
CA THR A 219 0.76 -13.22 1.05
C THR A 219 -0.37 -14.13 1.53
N ILE A 220 -0.61 -14.19 2.84
CA ILE A 220 -1.72 -14.94 3.44
C ILE A 220 -2.74 -14.00 4.06
N ASN A 221 -3.92 -14.52 4.41
CA ASN A 221 -5.00 -13.74 5.05
C ASN A 221 -5.37 -12.46 4.30
N LEU A 222 -5.31 -12.49 2.95
CA LEU A 222 -5.60 -11.35 2.09
C LEU A 222 -7.04 -10.87 2.26
N GLN A 223 -7.21 -9.83 3.06
CA GLN A 223 -8.47 -9.14 3.31
C GLN A 223 -8.53 -7.89 2.43
N ARG A 224 -9.48 -7.88 1.50
CA ARG A 224 -9.86 -6.68 0.76
C ARG A 224 -10.79 -5.84 1.65
N ILE A 225 -10.35 -4.65 2.02
CA ILE A 225 -11.13 -3.72 2.87
C ILE A 225 -12.07 -2.89 1.99
N THR A 226 -11.62 -2.48 0.81
CA THR A 226 -12.35 -1.58 -0.12
C THR A 226 -12.05 -1.97 -1.59
N ASN A 227 -12.32 -1.09 -2.56
CA ASN A 227 -11.88 -1.36 -3.93
C ASN A 227 -10.36 -1.19 -4.11
N MET A 228 -9.69 -0.29 -3.38
CA MET A 228 -8.25 -0.04 -3.53
C MET A 228 -7.38 -0.50 -2.36
N ILE A 229 -7.97 -0.84 -1.21
CA ILE A 229 -7.24 -1.22 0.01
C ILE A 229 -7.27 -2.74 0.21
N GLU A 230 -6.06 -3.31 0.29
CA GLU A 230 -5.82 -4.69 0.71
C GLU A 230 -4.96 -4.68 1.98
N SER A 231 -5.31 -5.54 2.93
CA SER A 231 -4.46 -5.96 4.04
C SER A 231 -4.11 -7.44 3.88
N PHE A 232 -2.90 -7.85 4.28
CA PHE A 232 -2.45 -9.24 4.23
C PHE A 232 -1.24 -9.45 5.14
N ASP A 233 -1.09 -10.66 5.66
CA ASP A 233 0.13 -11.08 6.35
C ASP A 233 1.15 -11.61 5.35
N VAL A 234 2.42 -11.62 5.74
CA VAL A 234 3.51 -12.20 4.95
C VAL A 234 4.01 -13.44 5.66
N ALA A 235 3.92 -14.58 4.98
CA ALA A 235 4.37 -15.87 5.49
C ALA A 235 5.55 -16.40 4.68
N GLU A 236 6.50 -17.04 5.36
CA GLU A 236 7.50 -17.86 4.69
C GLU A 236 6.95 -19.27 4.44
N THR A 237 6.89 -19.63 3.17
CA THR A 237 6.54 -20.99 2.73
C THR A 237 7.80 -21.67 2.19
N PRO A 238 8.08 -22.95 2.52
CA PRO A 238 9.15 -23.70 1.87
C PRO A 238 8.91 -23.74 0.35
N GLY A 239 9.86 -23.23 -0.43
CA GLY A 239 9.65 -22.99 -1.86
C GLY A 239 9.35 -24.26 -2.65
N GLY A 240 9.93 -25.40 -2.23
CA GLY A 240 9.60 -26.71 -2.78
C GLY A 240 8.11 -27.06 -2.66
N SER A 241 7.52 -26.95 -1.47
CA SER A 241 6.10 -27.26 -1.26
C SER A 241 5.16 -26.24 -1.91
N TRP A 242 5.56 -24.97 -1.97
CA TRP A 242 4.82 -23.93 -2.71
C TRP A 242 4.80 -24.22 -4.23
N SER A 243 5.96 -24.54 -4.82
CA SER A 243 6.07 -24.75 -6.27
C SER A 243 5.28 -25.97 -6.80
N LEU A 244 5.04 -26.99 -5.95
CA LEU A 244 4.21 -28.14 -6.29
C LEU A 244 2.76 -27.78 -6.66
N THR A 245 2.27 -26.62 -6.24
CA THR A 245 0.94 -26.10 -6.61
C THR A 245 0.76 -26.00 -8.13
N TRP A 246 1.82 -25.62 -8.85
CA TRP A 246 1.87 -25.54 -10.32
C TRP A 246 2.87 -26.54 -10.91
N SER A 247 2.86 -27.76 -10.40
CA SER A 247 3.67 -28.90 -10.89
C SER A 247 3.62 -29.02 -12.42
N GLY A 248 4.77 -28.96 -13.08
CA GLY A 248 4.87 -29.03 -14.54
C GLY A 248 4.61 -27.72 -15.29
N THR A 249 4.36 -26.61 -14.58
CA THR A 249 4.41 -25.23 -15.12
C THR A 249 5.60 -24.47 -14.52
N LEU A 250 5.74 -24.54 -13.19
CA LEU A 250 6.71 -23.76 -12.41
C LEU A 250 7.92 -24.62 -12.01
N THR A 251 9.12 -24.04 -12.12
CA THR A 251 10.37 -24.59 -11.57
C THR A 251 10.99 -23.58 -10.62
N LEU A 252 11.38 -24.02 -9.42
CA LEU A 252 12.10 -23.19 -8.45
C LEU A 252 13.59 -23.57 -8.45
N PHE A 253 14.45 -22.58 -8.64
CA PHE A 253 15.90 -22.70 -8.43
C PHE A 253 16.28 -22.01 -7.12
N GLN A 254 16.83 -22.76 -6.16
CA GLN A 254 17.49 -22.18 -4.99
C GLN A 254 18.93 -21.81 -5.36
N ASP A 255 19.13 -20.60 -5.88
CA ASP A 255 20.41 -20.10 -6.38
C ASP A 255 20.38 -18.55 -6.46
N THR A 256 21.54 -17.94 -6.67
CA THR A 256 21.69 -16.50 -6.96
C THR A 256 22.12 -16.29 -8.41
N VAL A 257 21.49 -15.36 -9.12
CA VAL A 257 21.94 -14.98 -10.47
C VAL A 257 23.24 -14.19 -10.37
N GLU A 258 24.32 -14.71 -10.96
CA GLU A 258 25.65 -14.11 -10.91
C GLU A 258 25.87 -13.13 -12.07
N ARG A 259 25.37 -13.47 -13.28
CA ARG A 259 25.51 -12.64 -14.49
C ARG A 259 24.27 -12.77 -15.39
N LEU A 260 24.00 -11.71 -16.14
CA LEU A 260 22.94 -11.60 -17.14
C LEU A 260 23.57 -11.27 -18.50
N SER A 261 23.14 -11.92 -19.59
CA SER A 261 23.40 -11.47 -20.96
C SER A 261 22.08 -11.24 -21.68
N PRO A 262 21.63 -9.97 -21.82
CA PRO A 262 20.34 -9.69 -22.43
C PRO A 262 20.30 -9.92 -23.94
N SER A 263 21.42 -9.71 -24.65
CA SER A 263 21.50 -9.93 -26.11
C SER A 263 21.23 -11.38 -26.50
N ASP A 264 21.62 -12.31 -25.62
CA ASP A 264 21.58 -13.75 -25.87
C ASP A 264 20.36 -14.41 -25.19
N HIS A 265 19.62 -13.62 -24.40
CA HIS A 265 18.56 -14.06 -23.49
C HIS A 265 19.03 -15.15 -22.50
N LEU A 266 20.17 -14.91 -21.83
CA LEU A 266 20.79 -15.86 -20.89
C LEU A 266 20.92 -15.29 -19.48
N ILE A 267 20.62 -16.09 -18.46
CA ILE A 267 21.07 -15.86 -17.07
C ILE A 267 22.00 -16.97 -16.60
N PHE A 268 23.01 -16.58 -15.82
CA PHE A 268 24.03 -17.47 -15.27
C PHE A 268 23.84 -17.54 -13.76
N LEU A 269 23.62 -18.74 -13.22
CA LEU A 269 23.37 -18.95 -11.79
C LEU A 269 24.62 -19.48 -11.08
N LYS A 270 24.86 -19.01 -9.86
CA LYS A 270 26.12 -19.19 -9.14
C LYS A 270 26.42 -20.65 -8.75
N LEU A 271 25.41 -21.42 -8.37
CA LEU A 271 25.56 -22.84 -8.01
C LEU A 271 25.46 -23.76 -9.24
N ARG A 272 24.76 -23.35 -10.31
CA ARG A 272 24.79 -24.05 -11.61
C ARG A 272 26.12 -23.88 -12.37
N GLY A 273 26.84 -22.79 -12.14
CA GLY A 273 28.12 -22.48 -12.78
C GLY A 273 27.98 -21.84 -14.18
N PRO A 274 29.09 -21.33 -14.74
CA PRO A 274 29.07 -20.48 -15.94
C PRO A 274 28.73 -21.24 -17.23
N ASP A 275 28.97 -22.54 -17.29
CA ASP A 275 28.75 -23.36 -18.48
C ASP A 275 27.28 -23.85 -18.63
N CYS A 276 26.44 -23.62 -17.62
CA CYS A 276 25.06 -24.11 -17.53
C CYS A 276 24.02 -22.96 -17.39
N PRO A 277 23.99 -21.96 -18.29
CA PRO A 277 23.03 -20.86 -18.22
C PRO A 277 21.58 -21.30 -18.50
N ILE A 278 20.63 -20.54 -17.97
CA ILE A 278 19.21 -20.67 -18.27
C ILE A 278 18.84 -19.68 -19.38
N ARG A 279 18.09 -20.15 -20.39
CA ARG A 279 17.55 -19.31 -21.47
C ARG A 279 16.16 -18.79 -21.09
N TYR A 280 15.86 -17.53 -21.42
CA TYR A 280 14.56 -16.92 -21.09
C TYR A 280 13.83 -16.31 -22.30
N GLY A 281 12.50 -16.41 -22.33
CA GLY A 281 11.67 -15.58 -23.19
C GLY A 281 11.65 -14.14 -22.68
N ARG A 282 11.12 -13.95 -21.47
CA ARG A 282 11.13 -12.69 -20.70
C ARG A 282 11.65 -12.89 -19.27
N LEU A 283 12.28 -11.86 -18.72
CA LEU A 283 12.93 -11.86 -17.41
C LEU A 283 12.34 -10.77 -16.52
N CYS A 284 11.95 -11.08 -15.28
CA CYS A 284 11.50 -10.10 -14.29
C CYS A 284 12.45 -10.05 -13.09
N LEU A 285 13.02 -8.88 -12.82
CA LEU A 285 13.87 -8.61 -11.68
C LEU A 285 13.01 -8.18 -10.49
N THR A 286 12.98 -9.01 -9.45
CA THR A 286 12.23 -8.79 -8.20
C THR A 286 13.13 -8.97 -6.98
N THR A 287 14.38 -8.53 -7.12
CA THR A 287 15.46 -8.63 -6.12
C THR A 287 15.22 -7.77 -4.87
N GLY A 288 14.24 -6.85 -4.92
CA GLY A 288 13.82 -6.05 -3.77
C GLY A 288 14.87 -5.03 -3.33
N GLY A 289 15.06 -4.90 -2.02
CA GLY A 289 15.93 -3.87 -1.45
C GLY A 289 16.50 -4.22 -0.09
N VAL A 290 17.64 -3.62 0.22
CA VAL A 290 18.48 -3.84 1.41
C VAL A 290 18.45 -2.56 2.27
N PRO A 291 18.45 -2.59 3.60
CA PRO A 291 18.57 -1.39 4.43
C PRO A 291 19.74 -0.51 4.05
N ARG A 292 19.59 0.79 4.27
CA ARG A 292 20.70 1.73 4.28
C ARG A 292 21.35 1.72 5.67
N LEU A 293 22.62 1.34 5.74
CA LEU A 293 23.42 1.34 6.96
C LEU A 293 24.03 2.74 7.17
N ILE A 294 24.27 3.15 8.42
CA ILE A 294 25.12 4.35 8.71
C ILE A 294 26.62 4.07 8.65
N THR A 295 27.01 2.81 8.80
CA THR A 295 28.37 2.33 8.65
C THR A 295 28.30 0.86 8.24
N HIS A 296 29.21 0.44 7.38
CA HIS A 296 29.20 -0.89 6.75
C HIS A 296 30.08 -1.92 7.47
N ASN A 297 30.94 -1.46 8.40
CA ASN A 297 32.06 -2.25 8.93
C ASN A 297 32.04 -2.40 10.47
N ASN A 298 30.87 -2.31 11.13
CA ASN A 298 30.76 -2.46 12.57
C ASN A 298 29.73 -3.55 12.94
N PRO A 299 30.13 -4.65 13.63
CA PRO A 299 29.23 -5.77 13.92
C PRO A 299 28.16 -5.47 14.97
N LEU A 300 28.23 -4.33 15.68
CA LEU A 300 27.24 -3.90 16.67
C LEU A 300 26.15 -2.99 16.07
N VAL A 301 26.22 -2.73 14.77
CA VAL A 301 25.25 -1.92 14.00
C VAL A 301 24.37 -2.89 13.18
N ILE A 302 23.15 -3.20 13.65
CA ILE A 302 22.40 -4.40 13.22
C ILE A 302 20.94 -4.20 12.78
N GLY A 303 20.44 -5.21 12.08
CA GLY A 303 19.35 -5.14 11.12
C GLY A 303 17.96 -5.33 11.63
N LEU A 304 17.03 -4.66 10.94
CA LEU A 304 15.74 -5.24 10.62
C LEU A 304 15.37 -4.89 9.17
N ARG A 305 15.57 -5.87 8.29
CA ARG A 305 14.80 -6.02 7.04
C ARG A 305 13.93 -7.26 7.08
N ASP A 306 14.46 -8.33 7.68
CA ASP A 306 14.12 -9.72 7.41
C ASP A 306 14.05 -10.61 8.68
N THR A 307 13.52 -11.82 8.54
CA THR A 307 13.32 -12.76 9.64
C THR A 307 14.65 -13.23 10.26
N GLU A 308 15.71 -13.40 9.47
CA GLU A 308 17.05 -13.70 9.98
C GLU A 308 17.65 -12.53 10.77
N SER A 309 17.55 -11.28 10.29
CA SER A 309 17.96 -10.09 11.05
C SER A 309 17.09 -9.86 12.28
N LEU A 310 15.81 -10.24 12.26
CA LEU A 310 14.96 -10.29 13.46
C LEU A 310 15.44 -11.34 14.47
N VAL A 311 15.88 -12.52 14.03
CA VAL A 311 16.45 -13.55 14.91
C VAL A 311 17.80 -13.08 15.48
N ASP A 312 18.65 -12.44 14.67
CA ASP A 312 19.90 -11.84 15.12
C ASP A 312 19.65 -10.73 16.16
N PHE A 313 18.69 -9.84 15.88
CA PHE A 313 18.21 -8.82 16.81
C PHE A 313 17.69 -9.41 18.11
N GLN A 314 16.80 -10.41 18.07
CA GLN A 314 16.31 -11.12 19.26
C GLN A 314 17.43 -11.82 20.03
N SER A 315 18.51 -12.26 19.37
CA SER A 315 19.65 -12.91 20.04
C SER A 315 20.49 -11.91 20.83
N ARG A 316 20.74 -10.72 20.26
CA ARG A 316 21.59 -9.65 20.84
C ARG A 316 20.85 -8.80 21.85
N LEU A 317 19.56 -8.55 21.60
CA LEU A 317 18.71 -7.75 22.47
C LEU A 317 18.69 -8.31 23.90
N LYS A 318 18.68 -9.64 24.06
CA LYS A 318 18.73 -10.34 25.37
C LYS A 318 19.89 -9.94 26.29
N ASN A 319 20.99 -9.42 25.75
CA ASN A 319 22.17 -8.97 26.50
C ASN A 319 22.36 -7.43 26.41
N THR A 320 21.38 -6.70 25.87
CA THR A 320 21.44 -5.25 25.66
C THR A 320 20.90 -4.52 26.89
N ARG A 321 21.75 -3.69 27.52
CA ARG A 321 21.38 -2.71 28.55
C ARG A 321 20.84 -1.45 27.88
N ARG A 322 21.52 -0.97 26.83
CA ARG A 322 21.11 0.20 26.03
C ARG A 322 21.19 -0.02 24.52
N LEU A 323 20.07 0.24 23.86
CA LEU A 323 19.86 0.25 22.41
C LEU A 323 19.92 1.70 21.87
N MET A 324 20.66 1.93 20.79
CA MET A 324 20.59 3.16 20.00
C MET A 324 19.81 2.90 18.70
N LEU A 325 18.97 3.83 18.25
CA LEU A 325 17.93 3.62 17.24
C LEU A 325 17.77 4.92 16.41
N ILE A 326 17.99 4.96 15.06
CA ILE A 326 18.33 6.23 14.27
C ILE A 326 17.80 6.43 12.77
N GLY A 327 16.55 6.12 12.36
CA GLY A 327 15.95 6.53 11.05
C GLY A 327 14.43 6.27 10.84
N ASN A 328 13.62 7.17 10.27
CA ASN A 328 12.17 7.33 10.60
C ASN A 328 11.13 6.30 10.04
N GLY A 329 11.45 5.02 9.89
CA GLY A 329 10.57 4.04 9.22
C GLY A 329 9.31 3.57 9.98
N GLY A 330 8.63 2.55 9.44
CA GLY A 330 7.61 1.79 10.19
C GLY A 330 8.28 0.91 11.24
N ILE A 331 9.22 0.08 10.79
CA ILE A 331 10.16 -0.74 11.60
C ILE A 331 10.73 0.04 12.80
N ALA A 332 11.07 1.32 12.60
CA ALA A 332 11.54 2.23 13.64
C ALA A 332 10.57 2.41 14.81
N THR A 333 9.34 2.71 14.43
CA THR A 333 8.20 3.02 15.26
C THR A 333 7.78 1.76 16.02
N GLU A 334 7.80 0.61 15.35
CA GLU A 334 7.53 -0.70 15.94
C GLU A 334 8.62 -1.14 16.93
N ILE A 335 9.92 -1.02 16.62
CA ILE A 335 11.00 -1.31 17.60
C ILE A 335 10.79 -0.46 18.87
N ALA A 336 10.56 0.85 18.70
CA ALA A 336 10.33 1.76 19.81
C ALA A 336 9.03 1.49 20.59
N HIS A 337 8.01 0.88 19.96
CA HIS A 337 6.76 0.46 20.61
C HIS A 337 6.80 -0.93 21.25
N GLU A 338 7.63 -1.86 20.75
CA GLU A 338 7.62 -3.25 21.22
C GLU A 338 8.75 -3.64 22.17
N VAL A 339 9.99 -3.21 21.93
CA VAL A 339 11.17 -3.61 22.73
C VAL A 339 11.04 -3.22 24.21
N LYS A 340 11.12 -4.19 25.12
CA LYS A 340 11.05 -3.97 26.58
C LYS A 340 12.40 -4.23 27.25
N ASP A 341 12.47 -3.99 28.56
CA ASP A 341 13.56 -4.45 29.45
C ASP A 341 14.98 -3.95 29.07
N CYS A 342 15.11 -2.85 28.31
CA CYS A 342 16.35 -2.10 28.08
C CYS A 342 16.08 -0.58 27.96
N GLU A 343 17.15 0.22 28.03
CA GLU A 343 17.12 1.64 27.65
C GLU A 343 17.15 1.79 26.13
N ILE A 344 16.26 2.60 25.56
CA ILE A 344 16.22 2.91 24.13
C ILE A 344 16.52 4.40 23.93
N VAL A 345 17.60 4.71 23.22
CA VAL A 345 17.88 6.07 22.73
C VAL A 345 17.49 6.13 21.25
N TRP A 346 16.46 6.91 20.96
CA TRP A 346 15.81 7.04 19.67
C TRP A 346 16.26 8.41 19.09
N ALA A 347 17.31 8.46 18.26
CA ALA A 347 18.02 9.68 17.85
C ALA A 347 17.90 9.96 16.34
N ILE A 348 17.56 11.18 15.92
CA ILE A 348 16.59 11.34 14.80
C ILE A 348 16.88 12.54 13.88
N LYS A 349 16.37 12.61 12.63
CA LYS A 349 16.47 13.82 11.75
C LYS A 349 15.20 14.70 11.57
N ASP A 350 13.97 14.18 11.58
CA ASP A 350 12.73 14.83 11.06
C ASP A 350 11.75 15.25 12.16
N ALA A 351 11.09 16.42 12.02
CA ALA A 351 10.28 17.11 13.05
C ALA A 351 9.04 16.37 13.67
N SER A 352 8.78 15.10 13.36
CA SER A 352 7.77 14.22 13.99
C SER A 352 8.20 12.74 14.03
N VAL A 353 7.68 11.94 15.00
CA VAL A 353 7.88 10.48 15.00
C VAL A 353 7.08 9.92 13.84
N SER A 354 7.58 8.87 13.20
CA SER A 354 6.93 8.21 12.06
C SER A 354 6.67 9.15 10.86
N ALA A 355 7.44 10.24 10.70
CA ALA A 355 7.18 11.33 9.74
C ALA A 355 6.91 10.93 8.26
N PRO A 356 7.48 9.83 7.71
CA PRO A 356 7.11 9.35 6.37
C PRO A 356 5.64 8.92 6.25
N PHE A 357 4.99 8.60 7.37
CA PHE A 357 3.61 8.11 7.45
C PHE A 357 2.69 9.09 8.20
N LEU A 358 3.17 9.75 9.26
CA LEU A 358 2.37 10.55 10.18
C LEU A 358 2.81 12.02 10.25
N ASP A 359 1.85 12.93 10.26
CA ASP A 359 2.10 14.33 10.63
C ASP A 359 2.34 14.48 12.16
N PRO A 360 2.83 15.63 12.66
CA PRO A 360 3.10 15.84 14.08
C PRO A 360 1.89 15.69 15.03
N SER A 361 0.66 15.86 14.54
CA SER A 361 -0.57 15.69 15.34
C SER A 361 -0.97 14.22 15.46
N ALA A 362 -0.92 13.47 14.35
CA ALA A 362 -1.11 12.02 14.36
C ALA A 362 -0.04 11.29 15.18
N ALA A 363 1.22 11.71 15.03
CA ALA A 363 2.34 11.27 15.84
C ALA A 363 2.11 11.48 17.35
N LYS A 364 1.63 12.68 17.74
CA LYS A 364 1.32 13.01 19.14
C LYS A 364 0.12 12.22 19.67
N PHE A 365 -0.89 11.95 18.84
CA PHE A 365 -2.04 11.12 19.21
C PHE A 365 -1.61 9.71 19.63
N LEU A 366 -0.78 9.04 18.82
CA LEU A 366 -0.32 7.68 19.12
C LEU A 366 0.56 7.60 20.38
N LEU A 367 1.45 8.59 20.59
CA LEU A 367 2.26 8.66 21.81
C LEU A 367 1.38 8.82 23.07
N HIS A 368 0.40 9.71 23.04
CA HIS A 368 -0.52 9.92 24.18
C HIS A 368 -1.45 8.72 24.42
N ALA A 369 -1.96 8.09 23.36
CA ALA A 369 -2.75 6.86 23.46
C ALA A 369 -1.94 5.70 24.06
N HIS A 370 -0.64 5.62 23.75
CA HIS A 370 0.27 4.65 24.35
C HIS A 370 0.51 4.92 25.84
N GLU A 371 0.68 6.17 26.26
CA GLU A 371 0.83 6.56 27.67
C GLU A 371 -0.40 6.16 28.50
N LEU A 372 -1.61 6.47 28.02
CA LEU A 372 -2.87 6.03 28.65
C LEU A 372 -2.93 4.51 28.83
N THR A 373 -2.58 3.77 27.77
CA THR A 373 -2.57 2.29 27.76
C THR A 373 -1.56 1.69 28.74
N GLN A 374 -0.47 2.40 29.07
CA GLN A 374 0.44 1.99 30.15
C GLN A 374 -0.18 2.26 31.53
N THR A 375 -0.74 3.45 31.77
CA THR A 375 -1.31 3.81 33.09
C THR A 375 -2.54 3.00 33.49
N ASP A 376 -3.35 2.55 32.54
CA ASP A 376 -4.48 1.65 32.83
C ASP A 376 -3.98 0.26 33.25
N ARG A 377 -2.92 -0.25 32.61
CA ARG A 377 -2.29 -1.53 32.98
C ARG A 377 -1.58 -1.48 34.33
N GLU A 378 -1.06 -0.32 34.73
CA GLU A 378 -0.53 -0.09 36.09
C GLU A 378 -1.64 -0.10 37.17
N GLN A 379 -2.89 0.24 36.81
CA GLN A 379 -4.03 0.30 37.74
C GLN A 379 -4.87 -0.98 37.79
N SER A 380 -5.10 -1.65 36.65
CA SER A 380 -5.84 -2.93 36.56
C SER A 380 -5.03 -4.15 37.03
N GLY A 381 -4.05 -3.97 37.92
CA GLY A 381 -3.44 -5.06 38.70
C GLY A 381 -4.36 -5.65 39.77
N GLY A 382 -5.53 -5.03 40.00
CA GLY A 382 -6.63 -5.58 40.79
C GLY A 382 -7.51 -6.55 39.97
N ASN A 383 -7.95 -7.62 40.62
CA ASN A 383 -8.60 -8.76 39.97
C ASN A 383 -10.09 -8.51 39.65
N GLU A 384 -10.39 -7.90 38.50
CA GLU A 384 -11.75 -7.65 37.99
C GLU A 384 -12.03 -8.31 36.62
N ASN A 385 -13.31 -8.60 36.34
CA ASN A 385 -13.73 -9.37 35.16
C ASN A 385 -13.82 -8.52 33.88
N PRO A 386 -13.55 -9.07 32.67
CA PRO A 386 -13.51 -8.29 31.42
C PRO A 386 -14.83 -7.69 30.92
N THR A 387 -15.96 -7.94 31.59
CA THR A 387 -17.32 -7.71 31.08
C THR A 387 -17.97 -6.38 31.49
N GLN A 388 -17.24 -5.48 32.16
CA GLN A 388 -17.73 -4.13 32.50
C GLN A 388 -16.71 -3.02 32.18
N ARG A 389 -16.23 -2.95 30.94
CA ARG A 389 -15.73 -1.68 30.38
C ARG A 389 -16.90 -0.71 30.27
N SER A 390 -17.02 0.21 31.23
CA SER A 390 -18.02 1.28 31.20
C SER A 390 -17.54 2.46 30.35
N ASP A 391 -18.46 3.09 29.63
CA ASP A 391 -18.16 4.20 28.74
C ASP A 391 -17.66 5.43 29.50
N ARG A 392 -16.35 5.63 29.47
CA ARG A 392 -15.68 6.89 29.79
C ARG A 392 -15.07 7.47 28.52
N ASP A 393 -15.92 7.80 27.55
CA ASP A 393 -15.46 8.46 26.34
C ASP A 393 -14.84 9.82 26.66
N GLY A 394 -13.61 10.01 26.18
CA GLY A 394 -12.99 11.33 26.16
C GLY A 394 -13.73 12.23 25.17
N PRO A 395 -13.83 13.54 25.41
CA PRO A 395 -14.58 14.44 24.53
C PRO A 395 -13.99 14.42 23.11
N MET A 396 -14.81 13.95 22.17
CA MET A 396 -14.51 13.98 20.73
C MET A 396 -14.30 15.41 20.25
N GLN A 397 -13.35 15.62 19.36
CA GLN A 397 -12.96 16.95 18.87
C GLN A 397 -12.92 17.00 17.35
N LEU A 398 -13.85 17.76 16.76
CA LEU A 398 -13.77 18.21 15.37
C LEU A 398 -12.92 19.48 15.27
N ARG A 399 -11.99 19.55 14.32
CA ARG A 399 -11.12 20.72 14.10
C ARG A 399 -10.82 20.96 12.62
N ARG A 400 -10.75 22.22 12.21
CA ARG A 400 -10.20 22.64 10.91
C ARG A 400 -8.83 23.28 11.11
N MET A 401 -7.85 22.92 10.28
CA MET A 401 -6.46 23.39 10.39
C MET A 401 -5.91 23.89 9.05
N ARG A 402 -4.82 24.67 9.10
CA ARG A 402 -3.97 25.02 7.94
C ARG A 402 -2.50 24.83 8.28
N TYR A 403 -1.64 24.73 7.27
CA TYR A 403 -0.20 24.87 7.46
C TYR A 403 0.21 26.33 7.26
N VAL A 404 1.20 26.78 8.04
CA VAL A 404 1.79 28.12 7.95
C VAL A 404 3.32 27.99 7.97
N VAL A 405 4.01 28.89 7.28
CA VAL A 405 5.48 29.00 7.31
C VAL A 405 5.89 29.79 8.55
N CYS A 406 6.89 29.31 9.29
CA CYS A 406 7.48 30.09 10.37
C CYS A 406 8.29 31.26 9.80
N GLY A 407 8.00 32.50 10.22
CA GLY A 407 8.84 33.65 9.92
C GLY A 407 9.98 33.79 10.92
N ASP A 408 11.18 34.17 10.45
CA ASP A 408 12.39 34.32 11.28
C ASP A 408 12.43 35.63 12.10
N ASP A 409 11.27 36.22 12.40
CA ASP A 409 11.13 37.52 13.08
C ASP A 409 11.34 37.42 14.62
N LYS A 410 12.57 37.07 15.02
CA LYS A 410 13.32 37.51 16.24
C LYS A 410 14.43 36.50 16.60
N LEU A 411 15.63 36.68 16.04
CA LEU A 411 16.94 36.34 16.67
C LEU A 411 18.12 36.76 15.76
N GLU A 412 18.44 38.05 15.74
CA GLU A 412 19.76 38.58 15.32
C GLU A 412 20.68 38.63 16.56
N GLU A 413 22.01 38.47 16.54
CA GLU A 413 23.03 38.06 15.53
C GLU A 413 23.73 36.74 16.01
N GLU A 414 24.71 36.06 15.38
CA GLU A 414 25.64 36.38 14.27
C GLU A 414 25.76 35.23 13.23
N LYS A 415 25.78 35.64 11.97
CA LYS A 415 26.72 35.26 10.88
C LYS A 415 27.24 33.81 10.69
N THR A 416 26.67 33.17 9.65
CA THR A 416 27.37 32.47 8.52
C THR A 416 28.10 31.11 8.76
N VAL A 417 28.22 30.16 7.81
CA VAL A 417 27.94 30.08 6.35
C VAL A 417 27.31 28.71 5.99
N CYS A 418 26.47 28.65 4.93
CA CYS A 418 26.02 27.44 4.20
C CYS A 418 25.03 26.47 4.92
N GLY A 419 24.01 25.92 4.27
CA GLY A 419 23.64 26.07 2.85
C GLY A 419 22.51 25.14 2.35
N THR A 420 21.40 24.99 3.09
CA THR A 420 20.15 24.38 2.58
C THR A 420 18.98 24.64 3.53
N SER A 421 18.19 25.68 3.26
CA SER A 421 17.05 26.10 4.10
C SER A 421 15.82 25.22 3.87
N GLN A 422 15.72 24.10 4.60
CA GLN A 422 14.47 23.32 4.66
C GLN A 422 13.40 24.13 5.40
N GLN A 423 12.44 24.68 4.65
CA GLN A 423 11.32 25.46 5.19
C GLN A 423 10.48 24.60 6.15
N ARG A 424 10.30 25.08 7.38
CA ARG A 424 9.67 24.33 8.46
C ARG A 424 8.17 24.62 8.49
N LEU A 425 7.38 23.78 7.81
CA LEU A 425 5.92 23.87 7.83
C LEU A 425 5.35 23.58 9.22
N ILE A 426 4.33 24.34 9.61
CA ILE A 426 3.70 24.27 10.93
C ILE A 426 2.19 24.08 10.77
N MET A 427 1.65 23.03 11.38
CA MET A 427 0.21 22.88 11.63
C MET A 427 -0.24 23.94 12.65
N VAL A 428 -1.10 24.87 12.25
CA VAL A 428 -1.69 25.87 13.17
C VAL A 428 -3.21 25.78 13.12
N PRO A 429 -3.91 25.92 14.26
CA PRO A 429 -5.29 26.39 14.26
C PRO A 429 -5.37 27.80 13.62
N ALA A 430 -6.56 28.39 13.53
CA ALA A 430 -6.60 29.84 13.71
C ALA A 430 -6.08 30.11 15.14
N GLN A 431 -4.87 30.69 15.24
CA GLN A 431 -3.86 30.63 16.33
C GLN A 431 -4.36 30.23 17.73
N ASP A 432 -3.68 29.34 18.48
CA ASP A 432 -2.22 29.28 18.72
C ASP A 432 -1.59 27.86 18.78
N GLY A 433 -0.24 27.80 18.78
CA GLY A 433 0.53 26.82 19.58
C GLY A 433 1.27 25.68 18.87
N GLN A 434 2.60 25.59 19.10
CA GLN A 434 3.52 24.49 18.71
C GLN A 434 4.20 23.87 19.98
N PRO A 435 5.20 22.93 19.96
CA PRO A 435 5.95 22.29 18.85
C PRO A 435 6.20 20.73 18.91
N THR A 436 6.52 20.15 17.73
CA THR A 436 7.51 19.06 17.40
C THR A 436 7.68 17.71 18.17
N GLY A 437 7.71 16.59 17.42
CA GLY A 437 8.74 15.53 17.64
C GLY A 437 8.51 14.04 17.22
N THR A 438 9.45 13.10 16.88
CA THR A 438 10.71 13.01 16.02
C THR A 438 11.37 11.53 15.98
N ASN A 439 11.82 10.87 14.83
CA ASN A 439 12.28 9.44 14.37
C ASN A 439 12.60 8.14 15.26
N SER A 440 12.80 6.81 14.82
CA SER A 440 14.04 6.07 14.23
C SER A 440 14.32 4.40 14.13
N SER A 441 15.13 3.67 13.20
CA SER A 441 15.43 2.10 12.98
C SER A 441 16.92 1.45 12.80
N VAL A 442 17.46 0.44 11.92
CA VAL A 442 18.93 -0.26 11.71
C VAL A 442 19.09 -1.44 10.62
N PRO A 443 20.29 -2.07 10.23
CA PRO A 443 20.56 -2.74 8.91
C PRO A 443 21.15 -4.21 8.82
N ASP A 444 21.02 -4.85 7.66
CA ASP A 444 21.26 -6.31 7.48
C ASP A 444 22.71 -6.85 7.45
N VAL A 445 22.81 -8.16 7.75
CA VAL A 445 23.27 -9.15 6.76
C VAL A 445 22.07 -10.03 6.39
N LEU A 446 21.86 -10.29 5.09
CA LEU A 446 20.52 -10.50 4.51
C LEU A 446 19.87 -11.87 4.76
N GLY A 447 18.53 -11.82 4.80
CA GLY A 447 17.58 -12.93 4.83
C GLY A 447 16.22 -12.61 4.17
N SER A 448 15.13 -13.18 4.69
CA SER A 448 13.75 -13.04 4.19
C SER A 448 12.94 -11.89 4.82
N ALA A 449 12.84 -10.77 4.11
CA ALA A 449 12.12 -9.53 4.46
C ALA A 449 10.75 -9.67 5.23
N LEU A 450 10.58 -8.85 6.30
CA LEU A 450 9.56 -8.89 7.38
C LEU A 450 8.13 -8.47 6.99
N GLY A 451 7.10 -9.16 7.49
CA GLY A 451 5.68 -8.79 7.25
C GLY A 451 5.18 -7.53 8.00
N PRO A 452 3.95 -7.04 7.71
CA PRO A 452 3.38 -5.84 8.33
C PRO A 452 3.32 -5.85 9.87
N ASP A 453 3.03 -7.00 10.48
CA ASP A 453 2.95 -7.19 11.93
C ASP A 453 4.13 -8.02 12.48
N TRP A 454 5.35 -7.81 11.96
CA TRP A 454 6.50 -8.69 12.22
C TRP A 454 6.89 -8.82 13.71
N ALA A 455 6.62 -7.80 14.52
CA ALA A 455 6.88 -7.79 15.95
C ALA A 455 5.78 -8.52 16.77
N CYS A 456 4.63 -8.81 16.18
CA CYS A 456 3.50 -9.43 16.87
C CYS A 456 3.86 -10.82 17.40
N GLY A 457 3.56 -11.06 18.69
CA GLY A 457 3.87 -12.30 19.39
C GLY A 457 5.36 -12.59 19.61
N LYS A 458 6.28 -11.67 19.29
CA LYS A 458 7.73 -11.84 19.49
C LYS A 458 8.13 -11.42 20.90
N ASP A 459 9.00 -12.21 21.56
CA ASP A 459 9.65 -11.75 22.79
C ASP A 459 10.84 -10.84 22.42
N LEU A 460 10.67 -9.54 22.66
CA LEU A 460 11.63 -8.49 22.35
C LEU A 460 12.03 -7.79 23.66
N ARG A 461 13.01 -8.36 24.36
CA ARG A 461 13.44 -7.95 25.71
C ARG A 461 14.94 -7.78 25.85
N GLY A 462 15.32 -6.71 26.53
CA GLY A 462 16.66 -6.44 27.04
C GLY A 462 17.02 -7.25 28.28
N CYS A 463 18.14 -6.87 28.90
CA CYS A 463 18.69 -7.53 30.10
C CYS A 463 18.45 -6.80 31.43
N LEU A 464 17.66 -5.71 31.45
CA LEU A 464 17.36 -4.96 32.68
C LEU A 464 16.21 -5.59 33.47
N ASP A 465 16.22 -5.36 34.79
CA ASP A 465 15.30 -6.02 35.71
C ASP A 465 13.81 -5.69 35.46
N ARG A 466 12.95 -6.69 35.66
CA ARG A 466 11.51 -6.65 35.34
C ARG A 466 10.67 -5.77 36.27
N HIS A 467 11.29 -5.10 37.24
CA HIS A 467 10.60 -4.27 38.24
C HIS A 467 10.12 -2.91 37.71
N PHE A 468 10.51 -2.52 36.49
CA PHE A 468 10.11 -1.26 35.87
C PHE A 468 8.99 -1.50 34.85
N GLY A 469 7.73 -1.31 35.28
CA GLY A 469 6.56 -1.45 34.40
C GLY A 469 6.52 -0.45 33.22
N ARG A 470 7.38 0.56 33.24
CA ARG A 470 7.48 1.62 32.23
C ARG A 470 8.67 1.39 31.29
N ARG A 471 8.39 1.54 30.00
CA ARG A 471 9.34 1.50 28.89
C ARG A 471 10.33 2.67 28.98
N LEU A 472 11.63 2.38 28.90
CA LEU A 472 12.71 3.37 29.00
C LEU A 472 13.07 3.95 27.63
N LEU A 473 12.16 4.74 27.04
CA LEU A 473 12.36 5.37 25.73
C LEU A 473 12.77 6.85 25.88
N LYS A 474 13.98 7.20 25.42
CA LYS A 474 14.48 8.58 25.32
C LYS A 474 14.62 8.93 23.85
N ILE A 475 13.82 9.89 23.41
CA ILE A 475 13.86 10.39 22.03
C ILE A 475 14.72 11.68 21.97
N VAL A 476 15.57 11.81 20.95
CA VAL A 476 16.63 12.82 20.82
C VAL A 476 16.50 13.54 19.48
N TYR A 477 16.10 14.81 19.54
CA TYR A 477 15.39 15.50 18.47
C TYR A 477 16.31 16.35 17.54
N GLN A 478 16.07 16.30 16.23
CA GLN A 478 16.72 17.09 15.15
C GLN A 478 18.24 16.92 14.97
N VAL A 479 18.73 15.71 15.16
CA VAL A 479 20.14 15.31 14.98
C VAL A 479 20.38 14.49 13.70
N ARG A 480 21.64 14.13 13.47
CA ARG A 480 22.05 12.97 12.66
C ARG A 480 23.18 12.27 13.41
N VAL A 481 23.56 11.07 12.99
CA VAL A 481 24.86 10.53 13.40
C VAL A 481 25.94 11.42 12.81
N LYS A 482 26.81 11.91 13.68
CA LYS A 482 28.04 12.62 13.31
C LYS A 482 29.18 11.61 13.18
N ARG A 483 29.33 10.71 14.16
CA ARG A 483 30.31 9.61 14.15
C ARG A 483 29.79 8.38 14.91
N VAL A 484 30.29 7.21 14.54
CA VAL A 484 30.30 6.00 15.37
C VAL A 484 31.73 5.79 15.82
N LEU A 485 31.95 5.42 17.09
CA LEU A 485 33.25 5.36 17.73
C LEU A 485 33.40 4.04 18.49
N SER A 486 34.59 3.43 18.39
CA SER A 486 35.05 2.39 19.31
C SER A 486 35.42 2.97 20.69
N PRO A 487 35.59 2.15 21.74
CA PRO A 487 35.94 2.64 23.08
C PRO A 487 37.23 3.45 23.11
N SER A 488 38.27 2.99 22.39
CA SER A 488 39.56 3.70 22.31
C SER A 488 39.47 5.01 21.54
N GLU A 489 38.61 5.11 20.51
CA GLU A 489 38.36 6.39 19.82
C GLU A 489 37.58 7.39 20.70
N PHE A 490 36.68 6.89 21.56
CA PHE A 490 35.96 7.69 22.53
C PHE A 490 36.90 8.21 23.64
N GLU A 491 37.78 7.35 24.17
CA GLU A 491 38.84 7.74 25.13
C GLU A 491 39.78 8.81 24.55
N LEU A 492 40.22 8.64 23.29
CA LEU A 492 41.04 9.64 22.57
C LEU A 492 40.31 10.97 22.31
N LEU A 493 38.97 10.98 22.33
CA LEU A 493 38.13 12.17 22.17
C LEU A 493 37.94 12.95 23.48
N GLY A 494 38.34 12.41 24.63
CA GLY A 494 38.31 13.11 25.93
C GLY A 494 36.94 13.64 26.36
N THR A 495 35.85 13.09 25.81
CA THR A 495 34.48 13.60 25.94
C THR A 495 33.68 12.74 26.92
N THR A 496 32.69 13.32 27.60
CA THR A 496 31.81 12.61 28.57
C THR A 496 30.58 12.00 27.91
N THR A 497 30.12 10.84 28.38
CA THR A 497 28.84 10.25 27.93
C THR A 497 27.63 11.04 28.39
N THR A 498 26.65 11.21 27.51
CA THR A 498 25.31 11.70 27.84
C THR A 498 24.50 10.58 28.51
N HIS A 499 23.95 10.83 29.70
CA HIS A 499 23.08 9.89 30.41
C HIS A 499 21.61 10.14 30.04
N PRO A 500 20.89 9.21 29.39
CA PRO A 500 19.52 9.45 28.92
C PRO A 500 18.46 9.49 30.04
N PHE A 501 18.73 8.87 31.20
CA PHE A 501 17.81 8.78 32.34
C PHE A 501 18.51 9.14 33.67
N PRO A 502 18.84 10.42 33.92
CA PRO A 502 19.70 10.83 35.04
C PRO A 502 19.10 10.63 36.44
N ASN A 503 17.80 10.35 36.56
CA ASN A 503 17.12 10.18 37.85
C ASN A 503 17.15 8.73 38.39
N ARG A 504 17.97 7.84 37.80
CA ARG A 504 18.18 6.47 38.29
C ARG A 504 19.47 6.39 39.11
N THR A 505 19.43 5.64 40.22
CA THR A 505 20.67 5.14 40.84
C THR A 505 21.33 4.15 39.88
N SER A 506 22.65 4.26 39.70
CA SER A 506 23.37 3.63 38.58
C SER A 506 23.74 2.16 38.82
N ASP A 507 23.37 1.60 39.97
CA ASP A 507 23.81 0.32 40.54
C ASP A 507 23.63 -0.92 39.63
N SER A 508 22.81 -0.83 38.58
CA SER A 508 22.59 -1.91 37.59
C SER A 508 23.13 -1.61 36.18
N LEU A 509 23.65 -0.42 35.93
CA LEU A 509 24.21 0.02 34.63
C LEU A 509 25.73 0.16 34.65
N ASP A 510 26.36 0.30 35.81
CA ASP A 510 27.82 0.43 35.99
C ASP A 510 28.57 -0.91 35.83
N SER A 511 28.32 -1.60 34.72
CA SER A 511 28.89 -2.91 34.36
C SER A 511 30.19 -2.81 33.51
N GLY A 512 30.83 -1.64 33.48
CA GLY A 512 32.03 -1.35 32.68
C GLY A 512 31.77 -0.54 31.41
N PRO A 513 32.82 -0.26 30.61
CA PRO A 513 32.73 0.60 29.42
C PRO A 513 31.77 0.04 28.37
N TRP A 514 31.21 0.92 27.54
CA TRP A 514 30.31 0.54 26.46
C TRP A 514 31.11 0.02 25.26
N PRO A 515 30.66 -1.03 24.55
CA PRO A 515 31.39 -1.57 23.39
C PRO A 515 31.30 -0.67 22.14
N ILE A 516 30.33 0.25 22.08
CA ILE A 516 30.14 1.19 20.97
C ILE A 516 29.61 2.53 21.49
N TYR A 517 30.11 3.63 20.93
CA TYR A 517 29.66 4.99 21.24
C TYR A 517 29.17 5.68 19.95
N VAL A 518 28.11 6.48 20.06
CA VAL A 518 27.54 7.22 18.94
C VAL A 518 27.51 8.71 19.26
N GLU A 519 28.21 9.50 18.46
CA GLU A 519 28.22 10.97 18.50
C GLU A 519 27.11 11.50 17.57
N LEU A 520 26.27 12.38 18.10
CA LEU A 520 25.17 13.02 17.39
C LEU A 520 25.53 14.46 16.99
N THR A 521 24.86 15.02 15.98
CA THR A 521 25.18 16.37 15.47
C THR A 521 24.88 17.52 16.46
N ASN A 522 24.16 17.27 17.55
CA ASN A 522 23.98 18.22 18.66
C ASN A 522 25.12 18.15 19.70
N GLY A 523 26.08 17.23 19.56
CA GLY A 523 27.18 17.01 20.50
C GLY A 523 26.88 16.03 21.63
N GLU A 524 25.68 15.44 21.70
CA GLU A 524 25.42 14.33 22.64
C GLU A 524 26.16 13.06 22.19
N VAL A 525 26.74 12.33 23.15
CA VAL A 525 27.50 11.10 22.91
C VAL A 525 26.96 9.99 23.80
N TYR A 526 26.33 8.99 23.18
CA TYR A 526 25.74 7.86 23.90
C TYR A 526 26.59 6.60 23.72
N GLY A 527 27.07 6.04 24.84
CA GLY A 527 27.58 4.66 24.88
C GLY A 527 26.41 3.67 24.94
N CYS A 528 26.46 2.63 24.11
CA CYS A 528 25.39 1.64 23.92
C CYS A 528 25.98 0.22 23.73
N ASP A 529 25.13 -0.81 23.82
CA ASP A 529 25.53 -2.19 23.51
C ASP A 529 25.19 -2.59 22.07
N LEU A 530 24.17 -1.95 21.48
CA LEU A 530 23.60 -2.30 20.17
C LEU A 530 23.11 -1.04 19.44
N VAL A 531 23.33 -0.97 18.12
CA VAL A 531 23.08 0.24 17.30
C VAL A 531 22.27 -0.05 16.04
N VAL A 532 21.39 0.89 15.77
CA VAL A 532 20.18 0.94 14.92
C VAL A 532 20.10 2.53 14.69
N SER A 533 19.82 3.41 13.68
CA SER A 533 19.99 3.87 12.25
C SER A 533 19.16 3.77 10.91
N ALA A 534 18.01 3.10 10.71
CA ALA A 534 17.55 2.73 9.34
C ALA A 534 16.81 3.85 8.64
N VAL A 535 17.52 4.36 7.67
CA VAL A 535 17.19 5.56 6.92
C VAL A 535 16.66 5.16 5.54
N GLY A 536 15.70 4.22 5.55
CA GLY A 536 15.13 3.57 4.37
C GLY A 536 15.91 2.34 3.90
N VAL A 537 15.52 1.83 2.73
CA VAL A 537 16.19 0.75 1.99
C VAL A 537 16.70 1.28 0.64
N GLU A 538 17.75 0.67 0.11
CA GLU A 538 18.30 0.89 -1.23
C GLU A 538 17.94 -0.29 -2.14
N ALA A 539 17.88 -0.07 -3.46
CA ALA A 539 17.48 -1.11 -4.41
C ALA A 539 18.60 -2.18 -4.54
N SER A 540 18.20 -3.46 -4.55
CA SER A 540 19.16 -4.57 -4.56
C SER A 540 19.55 -4.95 -6.00
N PHE A 541 20.82 -4.76 -6.35
CA PHE A 541 21.36 -5.03 -7.69
C PHE A 541 22.57 -5.99 -7.69
N GLN A 542 22.91 -6.62 -6.56
CA GLN A 542 24.12 -7.44 -6.43
C GLN A 542 23.91 -8.65 -5.51
N PRO A 543 24.37 -9.85 -5.89
CA PRO A 543 24.60 -10.94 -4.96
C PRO A 543 25.86 -10.66 -4.13
N ASN A 544 25.68 -10.19 -2.89
CA ASN A 544 26.73 -9.78 -1.93
C ASN A 544 27.65 -8.60 -2.36
N ARG A 545 27.56 -7.49 -1.62
CA ARG A 545 28.48 -6.34 -1.71
C ARG A 545 29.89 -6.60 -1.12
N SER A 546 30.12 -7.73 -0.46
CA SER A 546 31.32 -7.98 0.36
C SER A 546 32.61 -8.26 -0.42
N CYS A 547 32.57 -8.45 -1.74
CA CYS A 547 33.73 -8.91 -2.53
C CYS A 547 33.84 -8.24 -3.92
N VAL A 548 33.81 -6.91 -4.01
CA VAL A 548 34.08 -6.19 -5.27
C VAL A 548 35.08 -5.05 -5.03
N SER A 549 36.21 -5.07 -5.73
CA SER A 549 37.13 -3.93 -5.83
C SER A 549 36.76 -3.05 -7.04
N GLU A 550 37.15 -1.77 -7.00
CA GLU A 550 36.73 -0.76 -7.99
C GLU A 550 37.13 -1.06 -9.45
N ALA A 551 38.05 -2.01 -9.67
CA ALA A 551 38.52 -2.42 -10.98
C ALA A 551 37.46 -3.10 -11.87
N ASN A 552 36.47 -3.79 -11.28
CA ASN A 552 35.51 -4.62 -12.03
C ASN A 552 34.11 -3.99 -12.17
N ALA A 553 34.01 -2.66 -12.03
CA ALA A 553 32.72 -1.95 -12.04
C ALA A 553 31.86 -2.15 -13.31
N GLY A 554 32.47 -2.53 -14.44
CA GLY A 554 31.77 -2.73 -15.71
C GLY A 554 30.84 -3.95 -15.76
N GLU A 555 31.05 -4.97 -14.92
CA GLU A 555 30.32 -6.25 -14.97
C GLU A 555 29.14 -6.34 -13.96
N LEU A 556 28.85 -5.25 -13.25
CA LEU A 556 27.72 -5.18 -12.31
C LEU A 556 26.38 -5.12 -13.04
N PHE A 557 25.41 -5.91 -12.58
CA PHE A 557 23.99 -5.86 -13.00
C PHE A 557 23.43 -4.43 -13.12
N GLY A 558 23.84 -3.52 -12.23
CA GLY A 558 23.39 -2.12 -12.22
C GLY A 558 23.88 -1.24 -13.37
N THR A 559 24.87 -1.65 -14.17
CA THR A 559 25.34 -0.89 -15.36
C THR A 559 24.53 -1.19 -16.62
N LEU A 560 23.79 -2.30 -16.64
CA LEU A 560 22.98 -2.76 -17.78
C LEU A 560 21.68 -1.95 -17.97
N PHE A 561 21.25 -1.22 -16.94
CA PHE A 561 19.94 -0.57 -16.89
C PHE A 561 20.06 0.94 -16.63
N HIS A 562 19.06 1.71 -17.06
CA HIS A 562 18.86 3.04 -16.53
C HIS A 562 18.36 2.94 -15.09
N VAL A 563 18.99 3.68 -14.17
CA VAL A 563 18.71 3.62 -12.72
C VAL A 563 18.33 5.01 -12.21
N ALA A 564 17.32 5.09 -11.33
CA ALA A 564 16.95 6.32 -10.67
C ALA A 564 18.09 6.88 -9.79
N PRO A 565 18.16 8.20 -9.56
CA PRO A 565 19.13 8.80 -8.65
C PRO A 565 19.05 8.22 -7.23
N ALA A 566 20.20 8.05 -6.56
CA ALA A 566 20.25 7.56 -5.18
C ALA A 566 19.50 8.48 -4.18
N THR A 567 19.35 9.77 -4.51
CA THR A 567 18.52 10.74 -3.78
C THR A 567 17.02 10.41 -3.83
N ALA A 568 16.55 9.75 -4.88
CA ALA A 568 15.20 9.19 -4.99
C ALA A 568 15.11 7.73 -4.44
N GLY A 569 16.16 7.24 -3.79
CA GLY A 569 16.28 5.86 -3.29
C GLY A 569 16.88 4.87 -4.29
N GLY A 570 17.08 5.28 -5.54
CA GLY A 570 17.48 4.40 -6.65
C GLY A 570 16.37 3.42 -7.08
N GLY A 571 16.72 2.53 -7.99
CA GLY A 571 15.83 1.51 -8.57
C GLY A 571 15.99 1.47 -10.09
N VAL A 572 15.84 0.31 -10.73
CA VAL A 572 15.80 0.21 -12.20
C VAL A 572 14.60 1.02 -12.68
N LEU A 573 14.81 1.97 -13.58
CA LEU A 573 13.70 2.72 -14.19
C LEU A 573 12.83 1.76 -15.00
N VAL A 574 11.53 1.75 -14.71
CA VAL A 574 10.53 1.00 -15.46
C VAL A 574 9.37 1.88 -15.89
N ASP A 575 8.80 1.60 -17.06
CA ASP A 575 7.57 2.22 -17.55
C ASP A 575 6.31 1.62 -16.90
N ASP A 576 5.13 2.06 -17.33
CA ASP A 576 3.82 1.55 -16.92
C ASP A 576 3.58 0.08 -17.33
N GLN A 577 4.34 -0.40 -18.31
CA GLN A 577 4.42 -1.80 -18.71
C GLN A 577 5.37 -2.61 -17.81
N MET A 578 6.01 -2.00 -16.81
CA MET A 578 7.07 -2.58 -15.96
C MET A 578 8.32 -3.01 -16.74
N GLN A 579 8.49 -2.57 -18.00
CA GLN A 579 9.65 -2.84 -18.84
C GLN A 579 10.82 -1.94 -18.43
N THR A 580 12.02 -2.51 -18.42
CA THR A 580 13.26 -1.76 -18.18
C THR A 580 13.78 -1.11 -19.47
N SER A 581 14.90 -0.38 -19.39
CA SER A 581 15.63 0.07 -20.58
C SER A 581 16.20 -1.06 -21.48
N VAL A 582 16.01 -2.32 -21.10
CA VAL A 582 16.50 -3.51 -21.80
C VAL A 582 15.31 -4.35 -22.28
N LYS A 583 15.26 -4.64 -23.58
CA LYS A 583 14.18 -5.40 -24.23
C LYS A 583 13.96 -6.76 -23.54
N ASP A 584 12.69 -7.12 -23.36
CA ASP A 584 12.23 -8.35 -22.70
C ASP A 584 12.70 -8.55 -21.24
N VAL A 585 13.27 -7.51 -20.61
CA VAL A 585 13.60 -7.48 -19.18
C VAL A 585 12.71 -6.44 -18.47
N TYR A 586 12.11 -6.88 -17.37
CA TYR A 586 11.11 -6.19 -16.55
C TYR A 586 11.65 -6.06 -15.11
N ALA A 587 11.11 -5.15 -14.30
CA ALA A 587 11.43 -5.11 -12.87
C ALA A 587 10.23 -4.69 -12.01
N ALA A 588 10.11 -5.24 -10.80
CA ALA A 588 8.97 -4.97 -9.91
C ALA A 588 9.32 -4.98 -8.41
N GLY A 589 8.62 -4.14 -7.63
CA GLY A 589 8.85 -3.95 -6.20
C GLY A 589 10.09 -3.09 -5.89
N ASP A 590 10.65 -3.23 -4.68
CA ASP A 590 11.69 -2.34 -4.13
C ASP A 590 13.00 -2.21 -4.95
N CYS A 591 13.22 -3.05 -5.97
CA CYS A 591 14.36 -2.92 -6.89
C CYS A 591 14.06 -2.01 -8.11
N ALA A 592 12.79 -1.69 -8.36
CA ALA A 592 12.32 -0.90 -9.49
C ALA A 592 11.91 0.53 -9.08
N TYR A 593 11.90 1.44 -10.04
CA TYR A 593 11.48 2.83 -9.88
C TYR A 593 10.50 3.23 -10.98
N ALA A 594 9.34 3.74 -10.59
CA ALA A 594 8.23 4.06 -11.47
C ALA A 594 8.51 5.31 -12.33
N ASN A 595 8.81 5.11 -13.62
CA ASN A 595 9.26 6.14 -14.56
C ASN A 595 8.17 6.52 -15.60
N TRP A 596 6.90 6.27 -15.31
CA TRP A 596 5.75 6.78 -16.05
C TRP A 596 5.17 8.05 -15.39
N THR A 597 4.18 8.68 -16.01
CA THR A 597 3.46 9.81 -15.39
C THR A 597 2.42 9.27 -14.42
N TRP A 598 2.65 9.47 -13.11
CA TRP A 598 1.79 8.93 -12.05
C TRP A 598 0.41 9.61 -12.01
N ALA A 599 -0.60 8.90 -11.52
CA ALA A 599 -1.90 9.50 -11.22
C ALA A 599 -1.77 10.54 -10.07
N PRO A 600 -2.59 11.61 -10.02
CA PRO A 600 -2.41 12.71 -9.06
C PRO A 600 -2.43 12.30 -7.58
N HIS A 601 -3.04 11.15 -7.26
CA HIS A 601 -3.17 10.64 -5.90
C HIS A 601 -2.30 9.40 -5.63
N TRP A 602 -1.42 9.01 -6.56
CA TRP A 602 -0.48 7.89 -6.40
C TRP A 602 0.98 8.38 -6.43
N PHE A 603 1.82 7.77 -5.60
CA PHE A 603 3.26 7.98 -5.60
C PHE A 603 3.99 6.74 -5.10
N GLN A 604 5.24 6.55 -5.51
CA GLN A 604 5.98 5.34 -5.14
C GLN A 604 6.48 5.38 -3.68
N MET A 605 6.22 4.31 -2.94
CA MET A 605 6.85 3.99 -1.65
C MET A 605 7.20 2.50 -1.60
N ARG A 606 8.29 2.17 -0.91
CA ARG A 606 8.79 0.79 -0.79
C ARG A 606 8.05 0.03 0.30
N LEU A 607 6.90 -0.51 -0.10
CA LEU A 607 5.87 -1.09 0.75
C LEU A 607 5.36 -2.41 0.17
N TRP A 608 4.90 -3.31 1.04
CA TRP A 608 4.38 -4.62 0.67
C TRP A 608 3.22 -4.56 -0.33
N SER A 609 2.31 -3.58 -0.16
CA SER A 609 1.19 -3.34 -1.09
C SER A 609 1.68 -2.99 -2.50
N GLN A 610 2.61 -2.04 -2.64
CA GLN A 610 3.17 -1.68 -3.95
C GLN A 610 4.04 -2.80 -4.55
N ALA A 611 4.77 -3.56 -3.74
CA ALA A 611 5.51 -4.73 -4.21
C ALA A 611 4.57 -5.80 -4.81
N ARG A 612 3.40 -6.03 -4.19
CA ARG A 612 2.34 -6.89 -4.74
C ARG A 612 1.75 -6.33 -6.03
N GLN A 613 1.38 -5.04 -6.06
CA GLN A 613 0.80 -4.36 -7.23
C GLN A 613 1.75 -4.39 -8.45
N MET A 614 3.03 -4.08 -8.26
CA MET A 614 4.03 -4.14 -9.35
C MET A 614 4.31 -5.57 -9.82
N GLY A 615 4.38 -6.55 -8.92
CA GLY A 615 4.54 -7.96 -9.28
C GLY A 615 3.37 -8.49 -10.11
N PHE A 616 2.15 -8.09 -9.74
CA PHE A 616 0.92 -8.41 -10.48
C PHE A 616 0.91 -7.76 -11.89
N GLN A 617 1.27 -6.48 -12.01
CA GLN A 617 1.34 -5.81 -13.31
C GLN A 617 2.43 -6.41 -14.21
N ALA A 618 3.65 -6.65 -13.69
CA ALA A 618 4.75 -7.23 -14.47
C ALA A 618 4.40 -8.62 -15.05
N ALA A 619 3.64 -9.43 -14.31
CA ALA A 619 3.11 -10.69 -14.83
C ALA A 619 2.12 -10.50 -15.99
N LYS A 620 1.16 -9.57 -15.86
CA LYS A 620 0.22 -9.24 -16.96
C LYS A 620 0.96 -8.74 -18.19
N SER A 621 1.93 -7.83 -18.01
CA SER A 621 2.73 -7.26 -19.10
C SER A 621 3.48 -8.35 -19.84
N MET A 622 4.32 -9.13 -19.14
CA MET A 622 5.09 -10.22 -19.74
C MET A 622 4.20 -11.22 -20.49
N PHE A 623 3.06 -11.61 -19.91
CA PHE A 623 2.13 -12.53 -20.56
C PHE A 623 1.47 -11.90 -21.79
N GLY A 624 0.99 -10.66 -21.70
CA GLY A 624 0.44 -9.92 -22.83
C GLY A 624 1.43 -9.78 -23.98
N HIS A 625 2.68 -9.41 -23.67
CA HIS A 625 3.79 -9.30 -24.62
C HIS A 625 4.21 -10.66 -25.20
N SER A 626 3.95 -11.79 -24.54
CA SER A 626 4.14 -13.12 -25.14
C SER A 626 3.02 -13.51 -26.10
N GLN A 627 1.80 -13.01 -25.88
CA GLN A 627 0.67 -13.16 -26.80
C GLN A 627 0.63 -12.08 -27.90
N GLY A 628 1.66 -11.24 -28.02
CA GLY A 628 1.77 -10.18 -29.04
C GLY A 628 0.89 -8.96 -28.80
N VAL A 629 0.32 -8.80 -27.59
CA VAL A 629 -0.40 -7.58 -27.19
C VAL A 629 0.62 -6.50 -26.81
N ALA A 630 0.55 -5.33 -27.45
CA ALA A 630 1.57 -4.29 -27.32
C ALA A 630 1.41 -3.42 -26.05
N GLU A 631 0.18 -3.00 -25.75
CA GLU A 631 -0.19 -2.15 -24.62
C GLU A 631 -1.06 -2.97 -23.64
N ILE A 632 -0.73 -2.95 -22.35
CA ILE A 632 -1.48 -3.65 -21.29
C ILE A 632 -1.91 -2.59 -20.28
N PRO A 633 -3.23 -2.34 -20.10
CA PRO A 633 -3.68 -1.28 -19.21
C PRO A 633 -3.06 -1.40 -17.81
N LEU A 634 -2.50 -0.29 -17.32
CA LEU A 634 -1.98 -0.19 -15.97
C LEU A 634 -3.10 -0.54 -14.97
N ASP A 635 -2.79 -1.36 -13.97
CA ASP A 635 -3.79 -1.77 -12.99
C ASP A 635 -4.37 -0.55 -12.25
N PHE A 636 -5.67 -0.59 -11.95
CA PHE A 636 -6.34 0.54 -11.28
C PHE A 636 -5.75 0.85 -9.89
N SER A 637 -5.02 -0.10 -9.27
CA SER A 637 -4.22 0.12 -8.06
C SER A 637 -3.10 1.17 -8.16
N PHE A 638 -2.78 1.65 -9.37
CA PHE A 638 -1.86 2.77 -9.59
C PHE A 638 -2.56 4.15 -9.72
N GLU A 639 -3.89 4.23 -9.55
CA GLU A 639 -4.64 5.50 -9.55
C GLU A 639 -4.64 6.22 -8.18
N LEU A 640 -4.49 5.46 -7.08
CA LEU A 640 -4.59 5.95 -5.71
C LEU A 640 -3.53 5.27 -4.83
N PHE A 641 -2.76 6.03 -4.08
CA PHE A 641 -1.91 5.49 -3.03
C PHE A 641 -2.77 4.86 -1.94
N THR A 642 -2.57 3.56 -1.66
CA THR A 642 -3.19 2.87 -0.53
C THR A 642 -2.16 2.06 0.28
N HIS A 643 -2.26 2.17 1.60
CA HIS A 643 -1.49 1.34 2.52
C HIS A 643 -2.20 1.15 3.86
N VAL A 644 -2.02 -0.03 4.45
CA VAL A 644 -2.46 -0.38 5.82
C VAL A 644 -1.25 -0.90 6.58
N THR A 645 -1.11 -0.46 7.82
CA THR A 645 -0.06 -0.89 8.77
C THR A 645 -0.56 -0.70 10.20
N TYR A 646 0.17 -1.18 11.20
CA TYR A 646 -0.17 -1.00 12.62
C TYR A 646 0.95 -0.25 13.34
N PHE A 647 0.60 0.87 14.00
CA PHE A 647 1.54 1.63 14.83
C PHE A 647 0.98 1.82 16.23
N PHE A 648 1.79 1.56 17.25
CA PHE A 648 1.42 1.62 18.68
C PHE A 648 0.18 0.76 19.06
N GLY A 649 -0.12 -0.29 18.30
CA GLY A 649 -1.29 -1.15 18.47
C GLY A 649 -2.57 -0.63 17.81
N PHE A 650 -2.52 0.49 17.08
CA PHE A 650 -3.63 1.03 16.30
C PHE A 650 -3.47 0.67 14.82
N LYS A 651 -4.58 0.27 14.17
CA LYS A 651 -4.68 0.23 12.71
C LYS A 651 -4.40 1.63 12.14
N VAL A 652 -3.62 1.72 11.06
CA VAL A 652 -3.29 2.96 10.37
C VAL A 652 -3.52 2.77 8.87
N VAL A 653 -4.46 3.54 8.30
CA VAL A 653 -4.81 3.52 6.88
C VAL A 653 -4.41 4.84 6.23
N LEU A 654 -3.72 4.73 5.09
CA LEU A 654 -3.12 5.84 4.36
C LEU A 654 -3.70 5.88 2.93
N LEU A 655 -4.40 6.96 2.60
CA LEU A 655 -5.12 7.11 1.32
C LEU A 655 -4.69 8.39 0.58
N GLY A 656 -4.34 8.24 -0.69
CA GLY A 656 -3.97 9.35 -1.56
C GLY A 656 -2.83 10.18 -0.99
N LEU A 657 -2.95 11.51 -1.11
CA LEU A 657 -1.99 12.48 -0.57
C LEU A 657 -2.25 12.70 0.93
N TYR A 658 -2.14 11.64 1.74
CA TYR A 658 -2.53 11.59 3.16
C TYR A 658 -1.81 12.61 4.06
N ASN A 659 -0.65 13.12 3.65
CA ASN A 659 0.08 14.23 4.30
C ASN A 659 0.25 15.44 3.35
N GLY A 660 -0.55 15.52 2.27
CA GLY A 660 -0.44 16.55 1.24
C GLY A 660 0.83 16.46 0.41
N GLN A 661 1.32 15.24 0.15
CA GLN A 661 2.52 15.00 -0.64
C GLN A 661 2.43 15.71 -2.00
N GLY A 662 3.38 16.61 -2.29
CA GLY A 662 3.41 17.37 -3.54
C GLY A 662 2.45 18.56 -3.63
N LEU A 663 1.62 18.81 -2.62
CA LEU A 663 0.75 20.00 -2.55
C LEU A 663 1.48 21.18 -1.91
N ASP A 664 1.15 22.40 -2.34
CA ASP A 664 1.46 23.61 -1.56
C ASP A 664 0.49 23.71 -0.37
N LEU A 665 0.89 23.08 0.73
CA LEU A 665 0.17 23.11 2.01
C LEU A 665 0.00 24.52 2.60
N THR A 666 0.76 25.52 2.13
CA THR A 666 0.66 26.92 2.58
C THR A 666 -0.40 27.72 1.82
N SER A 667 -0.83 27.22 0.65
CA SER A 667 -1.84 27.87 -0.18
C SER A 667 -3.20 27.93 0.55
N PRO A 668 -3.93 29.06 0.51
CA PRO A 668 -5.13 29.26 1.30
C PRO A 668 -6.32 28.37 0.88
N ASP A 669 -6.28 27.77 -0.30
CA ASP A 669 -7.26 26.78 -0.77
C ASP A 669 -7.00 25.37 -0.20
N CYS A 670 -5.81 25.11 0.36
CA CYS A 670 -5.51 23.91 1.11
C CYS A 670 -5.89 24.07 2.59
N TYR A 671 -6.50 23.02 3.16
CA TYR A 671 -6.86 22.94 4.58
C TYR A 671 -7.04 21.48 4.99
N LEU A 672 -7.06 21.23 6.30
CA LEU A 672 -7.36 19.93 6.86
C LEU A 672 -8.68 19.94 7.63
N LEU A 673 -9.36 18.79 7.59
CA LEU A 673 -10.45 18.45 8.51
C LEU A 673 -9.95 17.31 9.42
N LEU A 674 -10.19 17.44 10.73
CA LEU A 674 -9.77 16.47 11.75
C LEU A 674 -10.95 16.05 12.63
N ARG A 675 -11.06 14.76 12.95
CA ARG A 675 -11.82 14.20 14.07
C ARG A 675 -10.85 13.43 14.96
N VAL A 676 -10.88 13.68 16.27
CA VAL A 676 -10.02 12.99 17.24
C VAL A 676 -10.83 12.57 18.45
N THR A 677 -10.80 11.27 18.77
CA THR A 677 -11.40 10.69 19.97
C THR A 677 -10.28 10.03 20.77
N SER A 678 -9.86 10.70 21.86
CA SER A 678 -8.61 10.42 22.57
C SER A 678 -8.46 8.95 22.97
N GLY A 679 -7.45 8.27 22.44
CA GLY A 679 -7.17 6.85 22.73
C GLY A 679 -8.04 5.83 21.99
N LYS A 680 -8.98 6.28 21.14
CA LYS A 680 -9.80 5.43 20.26
C LYS A 680 -9.43 5.59 18.79
N GLU A 681 -9.58 6.80 18.26
CA GLU A 681 -9.44 7.07 16.82
C GLU A 681 -8.88 8.47 16.51
N PHE A 682 -8.24 8.60 15.35
CA PHE A 682 -7.84 9.86 14.74
C PHE A 682 -8.10 9.79 13.24
N VAL A 683 -8.91 10.72 12.72
CA VAL A 683 -9.27 10.84 11.30
C VAL A 683 -8.81 12.20 10.80
N LYS A 684 -8.09 12.21 9.68
CA LYS A 684 -7.69 13.42 8.95
C LYS A 684 -8.07 13.31 7.48
N CYS A 685 -8.70 14.35 6.95
CA CYS A 685 -8.85 14.58 5.51
C CYS A 685 -7.98 15.75 5.07
N VAL A 686 -7.21 15.56 4.00
CA VAL A 686 -6.46 16.62 3.30
C VAL A 686 -7.36 17.16 2.19
N MET A 687 -7.66 18.45 2.22
CA MET A 687 -8.58 19.11 1.31
C MET A 687 -7.86 20.18 0.50
N GLN A 688 -8.24 20.32 -0.77
CA GLN A 688 -7.83 21.42 -1.62
C GLN A 688 -9.01 21.89 -2.48
N SER A 689 -9.31 23.19 -2.48
CA SER A 689 -10.35 23.80 -3.33
C SER A 689 -11.70 23.04 -3.29
N GLY A 690 -12.14 22.67 -2.07
CA GLY A 690 -13.38 21.92 -1.82
C GLY A 690 -13.30 20.41 -2.04
N ARG A 691 -12.20 19.87 -2.57
CA ARG A 691 -12.07 18.44 -2.96
C ARG A 691 -11.05 17.71 -2.09
N MET A 692 -11.34 16.46 -1.75
CA MET A 692 -10.43 15.63 -0.94
C MET A 692 -9.25 15.11 -1.77
N GLN A 693 -8.02 15.31 -1.27
CA GLN A 693 -6.78 14.88 -1.92
C GLN A 693 -6.12 13.68 -1.23
N GLY A 694 -6.47 13.42 0.04
CA GLY A 694 -5.97 12.28 0.79
C GLY A 694 -6.60 12.16 2.17
N ALA A 695 -6.42 11.02 2.82
CA ALA A 695 -6.87 10.77 4.19
C ALA A 695 -5.88 9.92 4.98
N LEU A 696 -5.82 10.16 6.30
CA LEU A 696 -5.10 9.36 7.29
C LEU A 696 -6.11 8.95 8.35
N LEU A 697 -6.34 7.65 8.50
CA LEU A 697 -7.27 7.06 9.47
C LEU A 697 -6.45 6.22 10.46
N ILE A 698 -6.77 6.34 11.74
CA ILE A 698 -6.08 5.64 12.83
C ILE A 698 -7.13 5.10 13.80
N GLY A 699 -7.01 3.83 14.17
CA GLY A 699 -8.03 3.07 14.91
C GLY A 699 -9.05 2.42 13.97
N GLU A 700 -10.12 1.90 14.55
CA GLU A 700 -11.28 1.39 13.79
C GLU A 700 -12.21 2.57 13.50
N THR A 701 -12.26 3.00 12.23
CA THR A 701 -12.92 4.24 11.80
C THR A 701 -14.14 4.04 10.93
N ASP A 702 -14.24 2.90 10.24
CA ASP A 702 -15.30 2.53 9.28
C ASP A 702 -15.60 3.62 8.22
N LEU A 703 -14.54 4.33 7.79
CA LEU A 703 -14.59 5.41 6.79
C LEU A 703 -13.75 5.10 5.54
N GLU A 704 -13.07 3.96 5.52
CA GLU A 704 -12.09 3.56 4.52
C GLU A 704 -12.63 3.62 3.06
N GLU A 705 -13.80 3.02 2.77
CA GLU A 705 -14.39 3.03 1.43
C GLU A 705 -14.92 4.41 1.04
N THR A 706 -15.54 5.13 1.97
CA THR A 706 -16.04 6.50 1.76
C THR A 706 -14.91 7.46 1.40
N MET A 707 -13.81 7.45 2.14
CA MET A 707 -12.67 8.35 1.91
C MET A 707 -11.96 8.01 0.59
N GLU A 708 -11.78 6.72 0.27
CA GLU A 708 -11.32 6.24 -1.04
C GLU A 708 -12.21 6.76 -2.17
N ASN A 709 -13.54 6.59 -2.06
CA ASN A 709 -14.50 7.03 -3.06
C ASN A 709 -14.48 8.56 -3.22
N LEU A 710 -14.37 9.34 -2.14
CA LEU A 710 -14.32 10.80 -2.22
C LEU A 710 -13.06 11.31 -2.95
N ILE A 711 -11.89 10.70 -2.71
CA ILE A 711 -10.65 11.02 -3.45
C ILE A 711 -10.77 10.57 -4.92
N LEU A 712 -11.29 9.37 -5.20
CA LEU A 712 -11.41 8.85 -6.57
C LEU A 712 -12.44 9.60 -7.43
N ASN A 713 -13.57 10.01 -6.84
CA ASN A 713 -14.60 10.80 -7.55
C ASN A 713 -14.21 12.29 -7.69
N GLN A 714 -13.28 12.81 -6.87
CA GLN A 714 -12.96 14.25 -6.78
C GLN A 714 -14.22 15.14 -6.61
N LEU A 715 -15.15 14.71 -5.76
CA LEU A 715 -16.38 15.46 -5.49
C LEU A 715 -16.09 16.83 -4.87
N ASP A 716 -16.97 17.79 -5.15
CA ASP A 716 -16.99 19.07 -4.47
C ASP A 716 -17.72 18.92 -3.13
N LEU A 717 -17.00 19.06 -2.03
CA LEU A 717 -17.47 18.81 -0.68
C LEU A 717 -17.67 20.09 0.13
N THR A 718 -17.48 21.28 -0.46
CA THR A 718 -17.75 22.56 0.22
C THR A 718 -19.17 22.68 0.79
N PRO A 719 -20.25 22.10 0.20
CA PRO A 719 -21.56 22.07 0.86
C PRO A 719 -21.62 21.25 2.16
N PHE A 720 -20.69 20.31 2.34
CA PHE A 720 -20.67 19.32 3.43
C PHE A 720 -19.46 19.44 4.37
N GLU A 721 -18.52 20.37 4.13
CA GLU A 721 -17.24 20.53 4.86
C GLU A 721 -17.38 20.48 6.38
N ASN A 722 -18.43 21.09 6.94
CA ASN A 722 -18.64 21.20 8.39
C ASN A 722 -19.27 19.94 9.02
N SER A 723 -19.86 19.05 8.22
CA SER A 723 -20.49 17.79 8.64
C SER A 723 -19.75 16.53 8.18
N LEU A 724 -18.75 16.66 7.29
CA LEU A 724 -18.03 15.57 6.64
C LEU A 724 -17.31 14.60 7.60
N LEU A 725 -17.15 14.96 8.88
CA LEU A 725 -16.57 14.10 9.92
C LEU A 725 -17.48 13.91 11.13
N ASN A 726 -18.73 14.37 11.08
CA ASN A 726 -19.68 14.19 12.18
C ASN A 726 -20.02 12.69 12.35
N PRO A 727 -19.81 12.06 13.53
CA PRO A 727 -20.19 10.66 13.74
C PRO A 727 -21.70 10.42 13.65
N ASP A 728 -22.53 11.44 13.93
CA ASP A 728 -24.00 11.31 13.88
C ASP A 728 -24.57 11.32 12.44
N LEU A 729 -23.71 11.43 11.42
CA LEU A 729 -24.09 11.44 10.02
C LEU A 729 -23.40 10.28 9.30
N ASP A 730 -24.17 9.29 8.87
CA ASP A 730 -23.65 8.22 8.03
C ASP A 730 -23.25 8.79 6.66
N LEU A 731 -21.96 8.68 6.36
CA LEU A 731 -21.37 9.20 5.13
C LEU A 731 -21.40 8.17 3.99
N SER A 732 -21.63 6.89 4.28
CA SER A 732 -21.79 5.85 3.25
C SER A 732 -23.14 6.04 2.53
N ASP A 733 -24.23 6.12 3.30
CA ASP A 733 -25.60 6.42 2.85
C ASP A 733 -25.71 7.73 2.03
N TYR A 734 -24.74 8.64 2.15
CA TYR A 734 -24.70 9.93 1.44
C TYR A 734 -23.87 9.96 0.14
N PHE A 735 -22.95 9.00 -0.07
CA PHE A 735 -21.96 9.08 -1.16
C PHE A 735 -21.82 7.82 -2.05
N ASP A 736 -22.45 6.70 -1.66
CA ASP A 736 -22.54 5.45 -2.43
C ASP A 736 -23.58 5.47 -3.58
#